data_AF-A0A248LLT4-F1
#
_entry.id   AF-A0A248LLT4-F1
#
_cell.length_a   1.000
_cell.length_b   1.000
_cell.length_c   1.000
_cell.angle_alpha   90.00
_cell.angle_beta   90.00
_cell.angle_gamma   90.00
#
_symmetry.space_group_name_H-M   'P 1'
#
loop_
_entity.id
_entity.type
_entity.pdbx_description
1 polymer ?
#
loop_
_entity_poly.entity_id
_entity_poly.type
_entity_poly.pdbx_seq_one_letter_code
_entity_poly.pdbx_strand_id
1 'polypeptide(L)'
;MSLPAHHLELLAPAKTADIGREAILHGADAVYIGGPGFGARHNATNSVADIAGLCGFAHRYHARIFATLNTILHDNELEAARDLVWQLWDAGVDALIVQDMGLLQLDLPPIELHASTQCDIRTPEKARFLADVGFSQLVLARELGLKDIHAINAAVDGQATLEYFIHGALCVAFSGQCYISHAQTGRSANRGDCSQACRLPYTLKDESGRVVAFDKYLLSMKDNNQSDNLMALVDAGVRSFKIEGRYKDAGYVKNITAHYRQLLDGILEARPELAPASSGRTTHLFTPDPDKTFHRGSTDYFTRERQADIGAFDSPKYVGVALGTVSRTGADWFDLDTSAAMANGDGLNYMKKREVVGVQANRVEALGEGRWRVWPNEPMAELAGLVPGVQVNRNRDHAWEQALGKKSAERRVRVWLTLRDNARGLTLTASDEDGISASRDLVMPLEPARDAARAEAGLRDNLSRLGNTMFEAAGIELFLREPWFVPGGQVNALRRDVLAALETARLAAWQRPLRKAGTEPPAVCPDDTLSYLANVYNQAARDFYARHGVRLIDAAYEAHEEAGEVSLMITKHCLRYAFELCPKQAKGVQGVMGQVRADPMTLVNGNEVLTLKFECRPCEMHVMGKIRKSVLKSPPPTEIPLTFHPVRPR
;
A
#
# COMPACT_ATOMS: atom_id res chain seq x y z
N MET A 1 -17.09 -13.00 -6.00
CA MET A 1 -16.12 -14.12 -5.96
C MET A 1 -14.82 -13.60 -5.37
N SER A 2 -14.09 -14.41 -4.61
CA SER A 2 -12.71 -14.08 -4.18
C SER A 2 -11.80 -13.88 -5.39
N LEU A 3 -10.62 -13.28 -5.21
CA LEU A 3 -9.68 -13.05 -6.31
C LEU A 3 -9.31 -14.39 -6.99
N PRO A 4 -9.55 -14.57 -8.30
CA PRO A 4 -9.19 -15.80 -8.98
C PRO A 4 -7.69 -16.08 -8.92
N ALA A 5 -7.32 -17.36 -8.84
CA ALA A 5 -5.91 -17.78 -8.70
C ALA A 5 -5.00 -17.42 -9.88
N HIS A 6 -5.56 -17.03 -11.03
CA HIS A 6 -4.80 -16.57 -12.20
C HIS A 6 -4.79 -15.04 -12.34
N HIS A 7 -5.48 -14.31 -11.46
CA HIS A 7 -5.50 -12.85 -11.49
C HIS A 7 -4.34 -12.27 -10.67
N LEU A 8 -3.71 -11.22 -11.20
CA LEU A 8 -2.78 -10.38 -10.46
C LEU A 8 -3.47 -9.07 -10.08
N GLU A 9 -3.45 -8.72 -8.80
CA GLU A 9 -4.01 -7.48 -8.26
C GLU A 9 -2.92 -6.53 -7.78
N LEU A 10 -2.88 -5.32 -8.32
CA LEU A 10 -2.16 -4.20 -7.73
C LEU A 10 -3.05 -3.46 -6.72
N LEU A 11 -2.71 -3.54 -5.43
CA LEU A 11 -3.45 -2.91 -4.35
C LEU A 11 -2.76 -1.63 -3.87
N ALA A 12 -3.38 -0.48 -4.16
CA ALA A 12 -2.86 0.84 -3.82
C ALA A 12 -3.50 1.44 -2.54
N PRO A 13 -2.76 2.25 -1.77
CA PRO A 13 -3.29 2.97 -0.61
C PRO A 13 -4.07 4.22 -1.03
N ALA A 14 -5.04 4.62 -0.22
CA ALA A 14 -5.67 5.93 -0.31
C ALA A 14 -5.71 6.62 1.05
N LYS A 15 -5.17 7.85 1.10
CA LYS A 15 -5.38 8.76 2.24
C LYS A 15 -6.79 9.37 2.20
N THR A 16 -7.23 9.77 1.00
CA THR A 16 -8.56 10.33 0.74
C THR A 16 -9.24 9.61 -0.43
N ALA A 17 -10.56 9.71 -0.55
CA ALA A 17 -11.31 9.16 -1.67
C ALA A 17 -10.78 9.64 -3.04
N ASP A 18 -10.40 10.92 -3.17
CA ASP A 18 -9.83 11.47 -4.41
C ASP A 18 -8.48 10.85 -4.77
N ILE A 19 -7.62 10.60 -3.78
CA ILE A 19 -6.36 9.86 -4.00
C ILE A 19 -6.67 8.42 -4.45
N GLY A 20 -7.73 7.81 -3.92
CA GLY A 20 -8.20 6.50 -4.39
C GLY A 20 -8.63 6.50 -5.85
N ARG A 21 -9.33 7.55 -6.32
CA ARG A 21 -9.68 7.72 -7.74
C ARG A 21 -8.42 7.81 -8.61
N GLU A 22 -7.44 8.61 -8.18
CA GLU A 22 -6.16 8.73 -8.89
C GLU A 22 -5.41 7.40 -8.92
N ALA A 23 -5.38 6.63 -7.84
CA ALA A 23 -4.77 5.30 -7.81
C ALA A 23 -5.35 4.38 -8.90
N ILE A 24 -6.67 4.32 -9.02
CA ILE A 24 -7.37 3.52 -10.03
C ILE A 24 -7.00 3.98 -11.44
N LEU A 25 -6.99 5.30 -11.69
CA LEU A 25 -6.57 5.86 -12.98
C LEU A 25 -5.12 5.56 -13.32
N HIS A 26 -4.27 5.38 -12.31
CA HIS A 26 -2.85 5.01 -12.45
C HIS A 26 -2.61 3.50 -12.45
N GLY A 27 -3.67 2.69 -12.54
CA GLY A 27 -3.56 1.25 -12.78
C GLY A 27 -3.75 0.36 -11.55
N ALA A 28 -4.16 0.90 -10.41
CA ALA A 28 -4.53 0.07 -9.26
C ALA A 28 -5.75 -0.81 -9.61
N ASP A 29 -5.65 -2.10 -9.32
CA ASP A 29 -6.77 -3.03 -9.45
C ASP A 29 -7.69 -3.00 -8.23
N ALA A 30 -7.14 -2.62 -7.09
CA ALA A 30 -7.89 -2.36 -5.87
C ALA A 30 -7.28 -1.21 -5.07
N VAL A 31 -8.10 -0.60 -4.23
CA VAL A 31 -7.70 0.47 -3.32
C VAL A 31 -8.11 0.12 -1.90
N TYR A 32 -7.20 0.30 -0.94
CA TYR A 32 -7.54 0.22 0.48
C TYR A 32 -7.54 1.60 1.15
N ILE A 33 -8.59 1.87 1.92
CA ILE A 33 -8.88 3.16 2.55
C ILE A 33 -9.38 2.97 3.99
N GLY A 34 -9.21 3.99 4.84
CA GLY A 34 -9.74 3.98 6.21
C GLY A 34 -11.10 4.66 6.29
N GLY A 35 -12.03 4.03 7.01
CA GLY A 35 -13.31 4.62 7.40
C GLY A 35 -13.17 5.68 8.50
N PRO A 36 -14.28 6.07 9.14
CA PRO A 36 -14.29 7.08 10.20
C PRO A 36 -13.62 6.63 11.52
N GLY A 37 -13.40 5.32 11.73
CA GLY A 37 -12.79 4.77 12.93
C GLY A 37 -12.20 3.36 12.72
N PHE A 38 -11.60 2.80 13.77
CA PHE A 38 -11.09 1.41 13.83
C PHE A 38 -10.02 1.00 12.80
N GLY A 39 -9.36 1.97 12.18
CA GLY A 39 -8.22 1.74 11.28
C GLY A 39 -6.90 2.03 11.98
N ALA A 40 -5.84 1.28 11.65
CA ALA A 40 -4.49 1.44 12.25
C ALA A 40 -3.74 2.76 11.87
N ARG A 41 -4.48 3.78 11.45
CA ARG A 41 -4.02 5.09 10.99
C ARG A 41 -5.07 6.16 11.34
N HIS A 42 -5.12 6.59 12.60
CA HIS A 42 -6.16 7.49 13.11
C HIS A 42 -6.26 8.86 12.38
N ASN A 43 -5.19 9.32 11.71
CA ASN A 43 -5.17 10.62 11.00
C ASN A 43 -5.57 10.54 9.51
N ALA A 44 -6.02 9.40 9.02
CA ALA A 44 -6.46 9.21 7.62
C ALA A 44 -7.83 8.55 7.56
N THR A 45 -8.80 9.21 8.19
CA THR A 45 -10.20 8.81 8.25
C THR A 45 -11.00 9.44 7.11
N ASN A 46 -11.97 8.72 6.59
CA ASN A 46 -12.85 9.17 5.51
C ASN A 46 -14.31 8.94 5.92
N SER A 47 -15.21 9.81 5.45
CA SER A 47 -16.64 9.58 5.65
C SER A 47 -17.12 8.39 4.84
N VAL A 48 -18.18 7.73 5.30
CA VAL A 48 -18.84 6.65 4.54
C VAL A 48 -19.34 7.16 3.18
N ALA A 49 -19.78 8.42 3.10
CA ALA A 49 -20.24 9.03 1.85
C ALA A 49 -19.12 9.19 0.82
N ASP A 50 -17.93 9.63 1.25
CA ASP A 50 -16.76 9.73 0.36
C ASP A 50 -16.34 8.35 -0.16
N ILE A 51 -16.37 7.34 0.72
CA ILE A 51 -16.09 5.94 0.37
C ILE A 51 -17.12 5.43 -0.64
N ALA A 52 -18.41 5.74 -0.47
CA ALA A 52 -19.46 5.37 -1.43
C ALA A 52 -19.20 5.99 -2.82
N GLY A 53 -18.81 7.27 -2.84
CA GLY A 53 -18.43 7.95 -4.08
C GLY A 53 -17.21 7.33 -4.77
N LEU A 54 -16.25 6.82 -3.99
CA LEU A 54 -15.09 6.07 -4.50
C LEU A 54 -15.52 4.71 -5.05
N CYS A 55 -16.36 3.95 -4.34
CA CYS A 55 -16.86 2.65 -4.79
C CYS A 55 -17.57 2.77 -6.15
N GLY A 56 -18.51 3.72 -6.28
CA GLY A 56 -19.22 3.97 -7.53
C GLY A 56 -18.30 4.34 -8.70
N PHE A 57 -17.13 4.92 -8.43
CA PHE A 57 -16.12 5.18 -9.46
C PHE A 57 -15.29 3.94 -9.80
N ALA A 58 -14.86 3.20 -8.78
CA ALA A 58 -14.00 2.02 -8.93
C ALA A 58 -14.69 0.88 -9.68
N HIS A 59 -15.96 0.61 -9.35
CA HIS A 59 -16.71 -0.50 -9.93
C HIS A 59 -16.94 -0.36 -11.44
N ARG A 60 -16.85 0.85 -12.00
CA ARG A 60 -16.88 1.08 -13.46
C ARG A 60 -15.73 0.35 -14.17
N TYR A 61 -14.57 0.29 -13.51
CA TYR A 61 -13.38 -0.42 -13.95
C TYR A 61 -13.28 -1.84 -13.37
N HIS A 62 -14.32 -2.34 -12.71
CA HIS A 62 -14.26 -3.57 -11.93
C HIS A 62 -13.14 -3.58 -10.86
N ALA A 63 -12.70 -2.39 -10.43
CA ALA A 63 -11.69 -2.22 -9.40
C ALA A 63 -12.34 -2.31 -8.00
N ARG A 64 -11.65 -2.93 -7.04
CA ARG A 64 -12.20 -3.22 -5.70
C ARG A 64 -11.82 -2.19 -4.66
N ILE A 65 -12.72 -1.92 -3.71
CA ILE A 65 -12.47 -1.05 -2.56
C ILE A 65 -12.46 -1.86 -1.27
N PHE A 66 -11.35 -1.78 -0.54
CA PHE A 66 -11.17 -2.43 0.76
C PHE A 66 -11.16 -1.38 1.89
N ALA A 67 -11.90 -1.63 2.96
CA ALA A 67 -11.89 -0.76 4.14
C ALA A 67 -11.07 -1.39 5.28
N THR A 68 -10.26 -0.58 5.95
CA THR A 68 -9.47 -1.05 7.10
C THR A 68 -10.26 -0.99 8.40
N LEU A 69 -10.51 -2.15 9.03
CA LEU A 69 -10.99 -2.33 10.42
C LEU A 69 -9.96 -3.17 11.19
N ASN A 70 -8.71 -2.73 11.13
CA ASN A 70 -7.55 -3.55 11.49
C ASN A 70 -6.91 -3.11 12.81
N THR A 71 -7.68 -2.67 13.79
CA THR A 71 -7.21 -2.43 15.16
C THR A 71 -7.77 -3.47 16.12
N ILE A 72 -7.18 -3.62 17.30
CA ILE A 72 -7.84 -4.34 18.40
C ILE A 72 -8.98 -3.51 18.95
N LEU A 73 -10.08 -4.15 19.34
CA LEU A 73 -11.29 -3.51 19.84
C LEU A 73 -11.52 -3.86 21.31
N HIS A 74 -11.96 -2.88 22.09
CA HIS A 74 -12.48 -3.08 23.43
C HIS A 74 -13.96 -3.51 23.36
N ASP A 75 -14.50 -4.15 24.40
CA ASP A 75 -15.87 -4.69 24.38
C ASP A 75 -16.94 -3.62 24.04
N ASN A 76 -16.77 -2.40 24.55
CA ASN A 76 -17.69 -1.28 24.29
C ASN A 76 -17.58 -0.68 22.87
N GLU A 77 -16.63 -1.15 22.05
CA GLU A 77 -16.42 -0.69 20.67
C GLU A 77 -17.03 -1.66 19.65
N LEU A 78 -17.37 -2.89 20.05
CA LEU A 78 -17.81 -3.95 19.14
C LEU A 78 -19.10 -3.59 18.38
N GLU A 79 -20.10 -3.03 19.06
CA GLU A 79 -21.37 -2.68 18.40
C GLU A 79 -21.18 -1.53 17.41
N ALA A 80 -20.41 -0.51 17.78
CA ALA A 80 -20.11 0.61 16.88
C ALA A 80 -19.29 0.15 15.66
N ALA A 81 -18.39 -0.82 15.84
CA ALA A 81 -17.66 -1.45 14.73
C ALA A 81 -18.61 -2.25 13.83
N ARG A 82 -19.53 -3.04 14.39
CA ARG A 82 -20.57 -3.76 13.65
C ARG A 82 -21.44 -2.82 12.80
N ASP A 83 -21.94 -1.74 13.39
CA ASP A 83 -22.74 -0.73 12.69
C ASP A 83 -21.97 -0.10 11.53
N LEU A 84 -20.69 0.22 11.75
CA LEU A 84 -19.83 0.74 10.68
C LEU A 84 -19.65 -0.27 9.55
N VAL A 85 -19.52 -1.56 9.85
CA VAL A 85 -19.40 -2.60 8.81
C VAL A 85 -20.66 -2.63 7.92
N TRP A 86 -21.86 -2.57 8.50
CA TRP A 86 -23.10 -2.48 7.73
C TRP A 86 -23.13 -1.24 6.83
N GLN A 87 -22.72 -0.08 7.36
CA GLN A 87 -22.65 1.15 6.57
C GLN A 87 -21.65 1.06 5.41
N LEU A 88 -20.48 0.47 5.63
CA LEU A 88 -19.46 0.27 4.59
C LEU A 88 -19.95 -0.70 3.51
N TRP A 89 -20.62 -1.78 3.91
CA TRP A 89 -21.27 -2.70 2.98
C TRP A 89 -22.31 -1.99 2.12
N ASP A 90 -23.21 -1.21 2.73
CA ASP A 90 -24.22 -0.45 1.99
C ASP A 90 -23.61 0.63 1.09
N ALA A 91 -22.44 1.17 1.46
CA ALA A 91 -21.69 2.16 0.68
C ALA A 91 -21.06 1.58 -0.59
N GLY A 92 -20.81 0.27 -0.67
CA GLY A 92 -20.14 -0.32 -1.83
C GLY A 92 -18.87 -1.10 -1.52
N VAL A 93 -18.38 -1.09 -0.28
CA VAL A 93 -17.09 -1.71 0.06
C VAL A 93 -17.13 -3.20 -0.23
N ASP A 94 -16.08 -3.69 -0.89
CA ASP A 94 -15.97 -5.06 -1.36
C ASP A 94 -15.40 -5.99 -0.28
N ALA A 95 -14.44 -5.53 0.51
CA ALA A 95 -13.85 -6.31 1.59
C ALA A 95 -13.39 -5.47 2.79
N LEU A 96 -13.26 -6.12 3.95
CA LEU A 96 -12.65 -5.54 5.15
C LEU A 96 -11.28 -6.15 5.44
N ILE A 97 -10.32 -5.31 5.81
CA ILE A 97 -9.04 -5.76 6.35
C ILE A 97 -9.16 -5.77 7.87
N VAL A 98 -9.13 -6.96 8.48
CA VAL A 98 -9.49 -7.20 9.88
C VAL A 98 -8.33 -7.78 10.67
N GLN A 99 -8.15 -7.31 11.91
CA GLN A 99 -7.23 -7.90 12.88
C GLN A 99 -7.97 -8.60 14.03
N ASP A 100 -8.99 -7.93 14.59
CA ASP A 100 -9.67 -8.42 15.79
C ASP A 100 -10.62 -9.59 15.45
N MET A 101 -10.36 -10.76 16.01
CA MET A 101 -11.15 -11.96 15.75
C MET A 101 -12.54 -11.93 16.39
N GLY A 102 -12.79 -10.99 17.33
CA GLY A 102 -14.11 -10.77 17.90
C GLY A 102 -15.14 -10.36 16.84
N LEU A 103 -14.72 -9.68 15.77
CA LEU A 103 -15.61 -9.34 14.65
C LEU A 103 -16.24 -10.57 13.99
N LEU A 104 -15.56 -11.73 14.01
CA LEU A 104 -16.12 -12.97 13.42
C LEU A 104 -17.29 -13.53 14.23
N GLN A 105 -17.45 -13.12 15.49
CA GLN A 105 -18.58 -13.49 16.35
C GLN A 105 -19.80 -12.57 16.20
N LEU A 106 -19.64 -11.44 15.52
CA LEU A 106 -20.71 -10.46 15.36
C LEU A 106 -21.58 -10.78 14.14
N ASP A 107 -22.81 -10.28 14.16
CA ASP A 107 -23.73 -10.29 13.02
C ASP A 107 -23.32 -9.23 11.98
N LEU A 108 -22.43 -9.64 11.08
CA LEU A 108 -21.91 -8.84 9.98
C LEU A 108 -22.70 -9.10 8.69
N PRO A 109 -22.80 -8.12 7.76
CA PRO A 109 -23.24 -8.37 6.39
C PRO A 109 -22.34 -9.43 5.73
N PRO A 110 -22.74 -10.00 4.57
CA PRO A 110 -21.94 -11.00 3.85
C PRO A 110 -20.72 -10.39 3.13
N ILE A 111 -20.00 -9.48 3.80
CA ILE A 111 -18.79 -8.81 3.33
C ILE A 111 -17.58 -9.74 3.38
N GLU A 112 -16.75 -9.70 2.34
CA GLU A 112 -15.51 -10.47 2.31
C GLU A 112 -14.53 -9.96 3.39
N LEU A 113 -13.81 -10.88 4.05
CA LEU A 113 -12.87 -10.56 5.11
C LEU A 113 -11.45 -10.94 4.70
N HIS A 114 -10.53 -10.01 4.91
CA HIS A 114 -9.09 -10.17 4.67
C HIS A 114 -8.35 -10.09 6.00
N ALA A 115 -7.53 -11.10 6.30
CA ALA A 115 -6.77 -11.14 7.54
C ALA A 115 -5.59 -10.15 7.44
N SER A 116 -5.57 -9.16 8.31
CA SER A 116 -4.55 -8.11 8.32
C SER A 116 -3.16 -8.66 8.58
N THR A 117 -2.13 -7.95 8.11
CA THR A 117 -0.74 -8.23 8.46
C THR A 117 -0.51 -8.16 9.97
N GLN A 118 -1.36 -7.43 10.70
CA GLN A 118 -1.29 -7.38 12.15
C GLN A 118 -1.75 -8.67 12.86
N CYS A 119 -2.24 -9.67 12.13
CA CYS A 119 -2.52 -11.01 12.64
C CYS A 119 -1.27 -11.91 12.78
N ASP A 120 -0.06 -11.37 12.54
CA ASP A 120 1.23 -12.08 12.59
C ASP A 120 1.26 -13.38 11.74
N ILE A 121 0.87 -13.27 10.46
CA ILE A 121 0.76 -14.42 9.56
C ILE A 121 2.15 -14.80 9.01
N ARG A 122 2.90 -15.57 9.80
CA ARG A 122 4.27 -16.01 9.46
C ARG A 122 4.43 -17.52 9.22
N THR A 123 3.49 -18.34 9.68
CA THR A 123 3.60 -19.80 9.61
C THR A 123 2.51 -20.40 8.72
N PRO A 124 2.78 -21.55 8.07
CA PRO A 124 1.78 -22.28 7.29
C PRO A 124 0.53 -22.63 8.10
N GLU A 125 0.70 -23.04 9.37
CA GLU A 125 -0.39 -23.47 10.25
C GLU A 125 -1.32 -22.30 10.60
N LYS A 126 -0.76 -21.12 10.90
CA LYS A 126 -1.56 -19.92 11.18
C LYS A 126 -2.31 -19.45 9.94
N ALA A 127 -1.65 -19.45 8.78
CA ALA A 127 -2.27 -19.06 7.52
C ALA A 127 -3.42 -20.00 7.16
N ARG A 128 -3.22 -21.32 7.30
CA ARG A 128 -4.27 -22.32 7.08
C ARG A 128 -5.44 -22.13 8.02
N PHE A 129 -5.19 -21.96 9.32
CA PHE A 129 -6.24 -21.69 10.30
C PHE A 129 -7.07 -20.45 9.92
N LEU A 130 -6.42 -19.34 9.54
CA LEU A 130 -7.13 -18.12 9.13
C LEU A 130 -7.97 -18.34 7.86
N ALA A 131 -7.47 -19.08 6.88
CA ALA A 131 -8.25 -19.46 5.71
C ALA A 131 -9.47 -20.32 6.07
N ASP A 132 -9.31 -21.26 7.00
CA ASP A 132 -10.35 -22.20 7.42
C ASP A 132 -11.43 -21.53 8.30
N VAL A 133 -11.13 -20.44 9.01
CA VAL A 133 -12.14 -19.65 9.76
C VAL A 133 -12.90 -18.62 8.91
N GLY A 134 -12.66 -18.60 7.59
CA GLY A 134 -13.46 -17.82 6.63
C GLY A 134 -12.81 -16.54 6.09
N PHE A 135 -11.50 -16.35 6.26
CA PHE A 135 -10.79 -15.28 5.54
C PHE A 135 -10.53 -15.69 4.08
N SER A 136 -10.88 -14.79 3.14
CA SER A 136 -10.67 -15.02 1.70
C SER A 136 -9.29 -14.56 1.22
N GLN A 137 -8.62 -13.69 1.97
CA GLN A 137 -7.30 -13.15 1.65
C GLN A 137 -6.46 -12.98 2.91
N LEU A 138 -5.17 -13.26 2.83
CA LEU A 138 -4.22 -13.23 3.94
C LEU A 138 -3.10 -12.25 3.62
N VAL A 139 -3.02 -11.16 4.39
CA VAL A 139 -1.92 -10.20 4.26
C VAL A 139 -0.74 -10.71 5.05
N LEU A 140 0.25 -11.24 4.35
CA LEU A 140 1.41 -11.88 4.95
C LEU A 140 2.32 -10.87 5.67
N ALA A 141 3.10 -11.38 6.63
CA ALA A 141 4.10 -10.58 7.32
C ALA A 141 5.25 -10.21 6.36
N ARG A 142 5.77 -8.97 6.47
CA ARG A 142 6.77 -8.39 5.54
C ARG A 142 8.15 -9.02 5.65
N GLU A 143 8.35 -9.79 6.71
CA GLU A 143 9.60 -10.41 7.08
C GLU A 143 9.80 -11.82 6.52
N LEU A 144 8.84 -12.34 5.76
CA LEU A 144 8.91 -13.67 5.15
C LEU A 144 9.79 -13.68 3.89
N GLY A 145 10.54 -14.77 3.72
CA GLY A 145 11.25 -15.02 2.46
C GLY A 145 10.38 -15.81 1.47
N LEU A 146 10.82 -15.91 0.21
CA LEU A 146 10.10 -16.65 -0.85
C LEU A 146 9.77 -18.10 -0.47
N LYS A 147 10.68 -18.79 0.25
CA LYS A 147 10.47 -20.17 0.71
C LYS A 147 9.35 -20.27 1.72
N ASP A 148 9.27 -19.32 2.64
CA ASP A 148 8.22 -19.27 3.66
C ASP A 148 6.86 -19.00 3.00
N ILE A 149 6.81 -18.04 2.07
CA ILE A 149 5.62 -17.70 1.29
C ILE A 149 5.11 -18.91 0.49
N HIS A 150 6.02 -19.64 -0.16
CA HIS A 150 5.67 -20.86 -0.90
C HIS A 150 5.09 -21.96 0.01
N ALA A 151 5.69 -22.18 1.19
CA ALA A 151 5.18 -23.14 2.16
C ALA A 151 3.79 -22.75 2.69
N ILE A 152 3.57 -21.45 2.94
CA ILE A 152 2.26 -20.90 3.30
C ILE A 152 1.23 -21.14 2.18
N ASN A 153 1.60 -20.85 0.93
CA ASN A 153 0.71 -21.09 -0.21
C ASN A 153 0.29 -22.56 -0.34
N ALA A 154 1.24 -23.47 -0.16
CA ALA A 154 0.97 -24.91 -0.18
C ALA A 154 0.04 -25.35 0.95
N ALA A 155 0.16 -24.79 2.15
CA ALA A 155 -0.72 -25.12 3.27
C ALA A 155 -2.14 -24.54 3.12
N VAL A 156 -2.24 -23.31 2.58
CA VAL A 156 -3.52 -22.65 2.29
C VAL A 156 -4.27 -23.37 1.16
N ASP A 157 -3.54 -23.94 0.19
CA ASP A 157 -4.09 -24.81 -0.86
C ASP A 157 -5.23 -24.13 -1.65
N GLY A 158 -4.99 -22.90 -2.11
CA GLY A 158 -5.94 -22.13 -2.91
C GLY A 158 -7.19 -21.63 -2.17
N GLN A 159 -7.34 -21.91 -0.87
CA GLN A 159 -8.49 -21.50 -0.08
C GLN A 159 -8.58 -20.01 0.24
N ALA A 160 -7.46 -19.31 0.16
CA ALA A 160 -7.37 -17.87 0.37
C ALA A 160 -6.24 -17.28 -0.49
N THR A 161 -6.45 -16.05 -0.95
CA THR A 161 -5.47 -15.28 -1.71
C THR A 161 -4.32 -14.82 -0.80
N LEU A 162 -3.07 -14.92 -1.27
CA LEU A 162 -1.93 -14.35 -0.57
C LEU A 162 -1.66 -12.92 -1.03
N GLU A 163 -1.63 -11.99 -0.07
CA GLU A 163 -1.28 -10.59 -0.27
C GLU A 163 0.09 -10.30 0.36
N TYR A 164 0.96 -9.58 -0.35
CA TYR A 164 2.31 -9.22 0.13
C TYR A 164 2.62 -7.75 -0.10
N PHE A 165 3.29 -7.10 0.86
CA PHE A 165 3.74 -5.72 0.69
C PHE A 165 4.93 -5.66 -0.28
N ILE A 166 4.81 -4.87 -1.33
CA ILE A 166 5.84 -4.71 -2.36
C ILE A 166 6.61 -3.39 -2.28
N HIS A 167 6.07 -2.39 -1.59
CA HIS A 167 6.67 -1.06 -1.56
C HIS A 167 6.34 -0.27 -0.28
N GLY A 168 7.20 0.69 0.07
CA GLY A 168 6.94 1.70 1.09
C GLY A 168 7.57 1.40 2.45
N ALA A 169 7.19 2.16 3.48
CA ALA A 169 7.90 2.14 4.75
C ALA A 169 7.86 0.76 5.45
N LEU A 170 9.03 0.22 5.81
CA LEU A 170 9.13 -0.99 6.62
C LEU A 170 8.97 -0.69 8.12
N CYS A 171 8.16 -1.52 8.78
CA CYS A 171 8.19 -1.65 10.22
C CYS A 171 9.41 -2.50 10.61
N VAL A 172 10.13 -2.11 11.65
CA VAL A 172 11.22 -2.93 12.17
C VAL A 172 10.67 -4.15 12.90
N ALA A 173 9.55 -4.01 13.60
CA ALA A 173 8.93 -5.08 14.37
C ALA A 173 8.18 -6.07 13.47
N PHE A 174 8.05 -7.31 13.94
CA PHE A 174 7.06 -8.24 13.41
C PHE A 174 5.68 -7.65 13.44
N SER A 175 4.89 -8.02 12.44
CA SER A 175 3.64 -7.36 12.13
C SER A 175 2.62 -7.64 13.25
N GLY A 176 2.13 -6.59 13.92
CA GLY A 176 1.24 -6.70 15.10
C GLY A 176 1.94 -6.90 16.45
N GLN A 177 3.27 -7.06 16.46
CA GLN A 177 4.06 -7.47 17.64
C GLN A 177 4.94 -6.33 18.19
N CYS A 178 4.39 -5.11 18.26
CA CYS A 178 5.10 -3.92 18.70
C CYS A 178 4.30 -3.12 19.74
N TYR A 179 4.75 -3.20 20.99
CA TYR A 179 4.11 -2.64 22.17
C TYR A 179 4.93 -1.50 22.81
N ILE A 180 6.14 -1.24 22.29
CA ILE A 180 7.06 -0.21 22.82
C ILE A 180 6.40 1.17 22.94
N SER A 181 5.59 1.55 21.94
CA SER A 181 4.87 2.83 21.93
C SER A 181 3.88 2.92 23.08
N HIS A 182 3.09 1.85 23.28
CA HIS A 182 2.11 1.80 24.35
C HIS A 182 2.80 1.78 25.72
N ALA A 183 3.80 0.92 25.90
CA ALA A 183 4.56 0.82 27.14
C ALA A 183 5.17 2.14 27.61
N GLN A 184 5.68 2.96 26.67
CA GLN A 184 6.37 4.21 26.98
C GLN A 184 5.46 5.44 27.03
N THR A 185 4.37 5.46 26.23
CA THR A 185 3.59 6.70 26.01
C THR A 185 2.09 6.52 26.18
N GLY A 186 1.59 5.29 26.32
CA GLY A 186 0.15 4.97 26.29
C GLY A 186 -0.45 4.89 24.87
N ARG A 187 0.26 5.42 23.86
CA ARG A 187 -0.18 5.40 22.46
C ARG A 187 0.05 4.02 21.83
N SER A 188 -1.01 3.31 21.42
CA SER A 188 -0.90 1.94 20.89
C SER A 188 -0.79 1.89 19.36
N ALA A 189 0.23 1.18 18.86
CA ALA A 189 0.40 0.91 17.44
C ALA A 189 -0.68 -0.06 16.90
N ASN A 190 -1.14 -1.00 17.73
CA ASN A 190 -2.22 -1.95 17.40
C ASN A 190 -3.63 -1.29 17.47
N ARG A 191 -3.69 -0.04 17.93
CA ARG A 191 -4.87 0.84 17.87
C ARG A 191 -4.63 2.09 17.00
N GLY A 192 -3.64 2.04 16.11
CA GLY A 192 -3.43 3.07 15.08
C GLY A 192 -2.79 4.38 15.53
N ASP A 193 -2.28 4.46 16.76
CA ASP A 193 -1.58 5.61 17.32
C ASP A 193 -0.13 5.26 17.71
N CYS A 194 0.71 4.95 16.72
CA CYS A 194 2.13 4.65 16.95
C CYS A 194 2.96 5.94 17.12
N SER A 195 3.77 6.01 18.19
CA SER A 195 4.71 7.11 18.44
C SER A 195 5.98 7.11 17.58
N GLN A 196 6.21 6.02 16.84
CA GLN A 196 7.42 5.80 16.03
C GLN A 196 8.72 5.78 16.84
N ALA A 197 8.74 5.15 18.02
CA ALA A 197 9.95 4.98 18.84
C ALA A 197 11.15 4.40 18.06
N CYS A 198 10.91 3.53 17.06
CA CYS A 198 11.95 2.99 16.19
C CYS A 198 12.67 4.05 15.31
N ARG A 199 12.16 5.28 15.23
CA ARG A 199 12.75 6.40 14.48
C ARG A 199 13.48 7.39 15.38
N LEU A 200 13.64 7.11 16.67
CA LEU A 200 14.46 7.89 17.60
C LEU A 200 15.95 7.48 17.51
N PRO A 201 16.89 8.38 17.84
CA PRO A 201 18.29 8.02 17.90
C PRO A 201 18.61 7.27 19.21
N TYR A 202 19.46 6.26 19.14
CA TYR A 202 19.88 5.46 20.28
C TYR A 202 21.40 5.29 20.30
N THR A 203 21.94 5.19 21.51
CA THR A 203 23.29 4.68 21.75
C THR A 203 23.22 3.18 22.06
N LEU A 204 23.91 2.36 21.27
CA LEU A 204 24.04 0.92 21.47
C LEU A 204 25.27 0.62 22.33
N LYS A 205 25.08 -0.15 23.40
CA LYS A 205 26.17 -0.65 24.24
C LYS A 205 26.16 -2.18 24.32
N ASP A 206 27.35 -2.76 24.42
CA ASP A 206 27.51 -4.19 24.70
C ASP A 206 27.29 -4.51 26.19
N GLU A 207 27.39 -5.79 26.57
CA GLU A 207 27.23 -6.25 27.97
C GLU A 207 28.22 -5.60 28.95
N SER A 208 29.40 -5.20 28.48
CA SER A 208 30.44 -4.54 29.27
C SER A 208 30.25 -3.02 29.36
N GLY A 209 29.19 -2.48 28.74
CA GLY A 209 28.89 -1.06 28.69
C GLY A 209 29.69 -0.27 27.65
N ARG A 210 30.48 -0.93 26.80
CA ARG A 210 31.23 -0.27 25.72
C ARG A 210 30.26 0.20 24.63
N VAL A 211 30.48 1.41 24.13
CA VAL A 211 29.67 2.00 23.07
C VAL A 211 30.03 1.37 21.73
N VAL A 212 29.07 0.67 21.13
CA VAL A 212 29.17 0.05 19.79
C VAL A 212 28.75 1.05 18.72
N ALA A 213 27.66 1.79 18.98
CA ALA A 213 27.19 2.86 18.11
C ALA A 213 26.64 4.01 18.96
N PHE A 214 27.03 5.25 18.65
CA PHE A 214 26.63 6.43 19.39
C PHE A 214 25.63 7.26 18.58
N ASP A 215 24.46 7.51 19.18
CA ASP A 215 23.44 8.45 18.68
C ASP A 215 23.04 8.18 17.21
N LYS A 216 22.56 6.95 16.95
CA LYS A 216 22.17 6.46 15.61
C LYS A 216 20.71 5.99 15.58
N TYR A 217 20.09 6.04 14.41
CA TYR A 217 18.72 5.56 14.21
C TYR A 217 18.67 4.03 14.04
N LEU A 218 19.10 3.31 15.06
CA LEU A 218 19.44 1.88 14.98
C LEU A 218 18.26 0.96 14.65
N LEU A 219 17.04 1.38 14.98
CA LEU A 219 15.80 0.64 14.70
C LEU A 219 15.06 1.18 13.47
N SER A 220 15.63 2.17 12.78
CA SER A 220 15.06 2.77 11.58
C SER A 220 15.42 1.92 10.36
N MET A 221 14.42 1.38 9.69
CA MET A 221 14.59 0.59 8.46
C MET A 221 14.58 1.49 7.21
N LYS A 222 15.30 1.06 6.17
CA LYS A 222 15.08 1.51 4.79
C LYS A 222 13.65 1.12 4.34
N ASP A 223 13.16 1.71 3.26
CA ASP A 223 11.83 1.40 2.74
C ASP A 223 11.88 0.12 1.87
N ASN A 224 10.78 -0.63 1.86
CA ASN A 224 10.61 -1.84 1.06
C ASN A 224 10.58 -1.49 -0.43
N ASN A 225 11.27 -2.28 -1.25
CA ASN A 225 11.15 -2.23 -2.70
C ASN A 225 11.31 -3.64 -3.28
N GLN A 226 10.22 -4.17 -3.85
CA GLN A 226 10.17 -5.51 -4.46
C GLN A 226 10.18 -5.48 -6.00
N SER A 227 10.63 -4.39 -6.63
CA SER A 227 10.61 -4.25 -8.10
C SER A 227 11.28 -5.45 -8.80
N ASP A 228 12.41 -5.90 -8.27
CA ASP A 228 13.20 -7.02 -8.85
C ASP A 228 12.70 -8.41 -8.43
N ASN A 229 11.62 -8.48 -7.64
CA ASN A 229 11.13 -9.72 -7.02
C ASN A 229 9.70 -10.09 -7.43
N LEU A 230 9.00 -9.28 -8.22
CA LEU A 230 7.58 -9.50 -8.55
C LEU A 230 7.32 -10.88 -9.18
N MET A 231 8.10 -11.29 -10.19
CA MET A 231 7.93 -12.60 -10.82
C MET A 231 8.16 -13.75 -9.83
N ALA A 232 9.18 -13.65 -8.98
CA ALA A 232 9.43 -14.65 -7.95
C ALA A 232 8.33 -14.71 -6.89
N LEU A 233 7.72 -13.57 -6.55
CA LEU A 233 6.56 -13.50 -5.66
C LEU A 233 5.31 -14.13 -6.30
N VAL A 234 5.08 -13.90 -7.60
CA VAL A 234 4.03 -14.60 -8.37
C VAL A 234 4.23 -16.11 -8.31
N ASP A 235 5.45 -16.59 -8.58
CA ASP A 235 5.79 -18.02 -8.57
C ASP A 235 5.67 -18.62 -7.15
N ALA A 236 5.94 -17.84 -6.10
CA ALA A 236 5.74 -18.26 -4.70
C ALA A 236 4.26 -18.35 -4.29
N GLY A 237 3.32 -17.80 -5.08
CA GLY A 237 1.87 -17.87 -4.83
C GLY A 237 1.21 -16.54 -4.48
N VAL A 238 1.95 -15.42 -4.46
CA VAL A 238 1.36 -14.10 -4.23
C VAL A 238 0.47 -13.70 -5.42
N ARG A 239 -0.71 -13.15 -5.12
CA ARG A 239 -1.67 -12.68 -6.14
C ARG A 239 -2.15 -11.25 -5.91
N SER A 240 -2.04 -10.72 -4.69
CA SER A 240 -2.28 -9.31 -4.40
C SER A 240 -0.99 -8.61 -3.95
N PHE A 241 -0.60 -7.56 -4.65
CA PHE A 241 0.64 -6.82 -4.46
C PHE A 241 0.33 -5.46 -3.85
N LYS A 242 0.62 -5.32 -2.55
CA LYS A 242 0.22 -4.15 -1.78
C LYS A 242 1.29 -3.10 -1.66
N ILE A 243 0.94 -1.87 -2.01
CA ILE A 243 1.76 -0.69 -1.75
C ILE A 243 1.44 -0.14 -0.34
N GLU A 244 2.43 0.07 0.51
CA GLU A 244 2.25 0.84 1.76
C GLU A 244 2.18 2.33 1.42
N GLY A 245 1.16 3.03 1.91
CA GLY A 245 1.21 4.50 1.87
C GLY A 245 -0.04 5.23 2.30
N ARG A 246 -0.83 4.73 3.27
CA ARG A 246 -2.12 5.37 3.63
C ARG A 246 -2.04 6.83 4.12
N TYR A 247 -0.86 7.31 4.50
CA TYR A 247 -0.62 8.73 4.84
C TYR A 247 0.04 9.54 3.72
N LYS A 248 0.40 8.88 2.62
CA LYS A 248 1.10 9.50 1.50
C LYS A 248 0.12 10.32 0.65
N ASP A 249 0.66 11.30 -0.05
CA ASP A 249 -0.09 12.19 -0.91
C ASP A 249 -0.37 11.58 -2.29
N ALA A 250 -1.08 12.34 -3.12
CA ALA A 250 -1.39 11.92 -4.48
C ALA A 250 -0.12 11.69 -5.31
N GLY A 251 0.92 12.51 -5.16
CA GLY A 251 2.17 12.38 -5.94
C GLY A 251 2.83 11.03 -5.73
N TYR A 252 2.95 10.60 -4.48
CA TYR A 252 3.44 9.26 -4.14
C TYR A 252 2.57 8.16 -4.73
N VAL A 253 1.25 8.22 -4.53
CA VAL A 253 0.34 7.16 -4.97
C VAL A 253 0.33 7.03 -6.49
N LYS A 254 0.28 8.14 -7.22
CA LYS A 254 0.36 8.15 -8.69
C LYS A 254 1.65 7.51 -9.18
N ASN A 255 2.78 7.92 -8.63
CA ASN A 255 4.10 7.47 -9.04
C ASN A 255 4.31 5.98 -8.78
N ILE A 256 4.10 5.55 -7.54
CA ILE A 256 4.38 4.16 -7.15
C ILE A 256 3.37 3.20 -7.79
N THR A 257 2.09 3.58 -7.91
CA THR A 257 1.11 2.74 -8.62
C THR A 257 1.49 2.58 -10.09
N ALA A 258 1.87 3.67 -10.77
CA ALA A 258 2.31 3.61 -12.16
C ALA A 258 3.57 2.74 -12.35
N HIS A 259 4.55 2.87 -11.45
CA HIS A 259 5.77 2.04 -11.46
C HIS A 259 5.45 0.56 -11.44
N TYR A 260 4.67 0.12 -10.44
CA TYR A 260 4.33 -1.30 -10.31
C TYR A 260 3.33 -1.78 -11.36
N ARG A 261 2.45 -0.91 -11.86
CA ARG A 261 1.55 -1.25 -12.97
C ARG A 261 2.35 -1.63 -14.21
N GLN A 262 3.34 -0.83 -14.59
CA GLN A 262 4.21 -1.10 -15.74
C GLN A 262 4.96 -2.44 -15.59
N LEU A 263 5.48 -2.74 -14.39
CA LEU A 263 6.15 -4.00 -14.13
C LEU A 263 5.21 -5.21 -14.19
N LEU A 264 4.00 -5.10 -13.61
CA LEU A 264 3.01 -6.17 -13.63
C LEU A 264 2.44 -6.39 -15.04
N ASP A 265 2.25 -5.33 -15.83
CA ASP A 265 1.83 -5.46 -17.23
C ASP A 265 2.86 -6.22 -18.06
N GLY A 266 4.16 -5.96 -17.85
CA GLY A 266 5.23 -6.76 -18.47
C GLY A 266 5.18 -8.24 -18.08
N ILE A 267 4.79 -8.57 -16.84
CA ILE A 267 4.58 -9.96 -16.41
C ILE A 267 3.36 -10.57 -17.11
N LEU A 268 2.23 -9.86 -17.17
CA LEU A 268 1.00 -10.31 -17.82
C LEU A 268 1.21 -10.55 -19.34
N GLU A 269 2.01 -9.72 -20.00
CA GLU A 269 2.37 -9.91 -21.41
C GLU A 269 3.28 -11.13 -21.63
N ALA A 270 4.18 -11.42 -20.67
CA ALA A 270 5.06 -12.59 -20.73
C ALA A 270 4.39 -13.91 -20.30
N ARG A 271 3.26 -13.85 -19.58
CA ARG A 271 2.58 -14.99 -18.96
C ARG A 271 1.07 -14.97 -19.29
N PRO A 272 0.67 -15.44 -20.49
CA PRO A 272 -0.71 -15.32 -20.98
C PRO A 272 -1.73 -16.17 -20.21
N GLU A 273 -1.29 -17.07 -19.33
CA GLU A 273 -2.15 -17.78 -18.39
C GLU A 273 -2.61 -16.93 -17.21
N LEU A 274 -2.02 -15.74 -17.03
CA LEU A 274 -2.39 -14.76 -16.01
C LEU A 274 -3.27 -13.66 -16.60
N ALA A 275 -4.06 -13.01 -15.74
CA ALA A 275 -4.93 -11.89 -16.13
C ALA A 275 -4.87 -10.75 -15.09
N PRO A 276 -5.19 -9.51 -15.49
CA PRO A 276 -5.37 -8.42 -14.52
C PRO A 276 -6.63 -8.64 -13.67
N ALA A 277 -6.63 -8.15 -12.44
CA ALA A 277 -7.76 -8.27 -11.53
C ALA A 277 -8.90 -7.27 -11.81
N SER A 278 -8.68 -6.27 -12.66
CA SER A 278 -9.65 -5.26 -13.04
C SER A 278 -9.47 -4.80 -14.50
N SER A 279 -10.41 -3.99 -15.00
CA SER A 279 -10.56 -3.69 -16.43
C SER A 279 -9.86 -2.40 -16.86
N GLY A 280 -9.55 -2.29 -18.15
CA GLY A 280 -8.99 -1.10 -18.76
C GLY A 280 -7.47 -1.02 -18.70
N ARG A 281 -6.89 -0.46 -19.76
CA ARG A 281 -5.46 -0.19 -19.91
C ARG A 281 -5.14 1.23 -19.45
N THR A 282 -4.03 1.40 -18.75
CA THR A 282 -3.56 2.71 -18.30
C THR A 282 -2.44 3.23 -19.19
N THR A 283 -2.59 4.47 -19.67
CA THR A 283 -1.52 5.25 -20.30
C THR A 283 -1.02 6.31 -19.33
N HIS A 284 0.28 6.32 -19.06
CA HIS A 284 0.91 7.32 -18.19
C HIS A 284 1.50 8.47 -19.02
N LEU A 285 1.30 9.70 -18.55
CA LEU A 285 1.79 10.94 -19.16
C LEU A 285 3.06 11.46 -18.47
N PHE A 286 3.70 10.61 -17.68
CA PHE A 286 4.97 10.83 -17.00
C PHE A 286 5.73 9.51 -16.88
N THR A 287 7.03 9.58 -16.64
CA THR A 287 7.84 8.40 -16.31
C THR A 287 7.84 8.21 -14.80
N PRO A 288 7.32 7.08 -14.27
CA PRO A 288 7.39 6.80 -12.86
C PRO A 288 8.83 6.53 -12.43
N ASP A 289 9.18 6.99 -11.23
CA ASP A 289 10.50 6.86 -10.64
C ASP A 289 10.36 6.79 -9.11
N PRO A 290 10.47 5.59 -8.50
CA PRO A 290 10.34 5.43 -7.05
C PRO A 290 11.28 6.31 -6.24
N ASP A 291 12.47 6.61 -6.77
CA ASP A 291 13.49 7.39 -6.09
C ASP A 291 13.16 8.89 -6.06
N LYS A 292 12.17 9.37 -6.84
CA LYS A 292 11.69 10.78 -6.80
C LYS A 292 10.64 11.07 -5.74
N THR A 293 10.26 10.06 -4.94
CA THR A 293 9.30 10.24 -3.86
C THR A 293 9.93 9.95 -2.51
N PHE A 294 9.31 10.36 -1.40
CA PHE A 294 9.91 10.15 -0.08
C PHE A 294 10.14 8.65 0.21
N HIS A 295 11.41 8.28 0.41
CA HIS A 295 11.86 6.98 0.93
C HIS A 295 13.11 7.17 1.84
N ARG A 296 13.57 6.11 2.51
CA ARG A 296 14.77 6.15 3.39
C ARG A 296 15.90 5.28 2.86
N GLY A 297 16.12 5.32 1.55
CA GLY A 297 16.79 4.23 0.85
C GLY A 297 15.85 3.05 0.63
N SER A 298 16.30 2.04 -0.10
CA SER A 298 15.53 0.86 -0.47
C SER A 298 16.19 -0.42 0.05
N THR A 299 15.38 -1.43 0.30
CA THR A 299 15.78 -2.81 0.55
C THR A 299 14.63 -3.71 0.11
N ASP A 300 14.93 -4.91 -0.39
CA ASP A 300 13.92 -5.97 -0.54
C ASP A 300 13.73 -6.76 0.78
N TYR A 301 14.31 -6.23 1.86
CA TYR A 301 14.43 -6.78 3.18
C TYR A 301 15.14 -8.13 3.16
N PHE A 302 14.40 -9.23 3.32
CA PHE A 302 14.92 -10.59 3.34
C PHE A 302 14.16 -11.51 2.37
N THR A 303 13.56 -10.93 1.32
CA THR A 303 12.69 -11.68 0.40
C THR A 303 13.47 -12.82 -0.27
N ARG A 304 14.69 -12.55 -0.74
CA ARG A 304 15.61 -13.57 -1.26
C ARG A 304 16.48 -14.16 -0.16
N GLU A 305 17.25 -13.30 0.51
CA GLU A 305 18.23 -13.69 1.52
C GLU A 305 18.55 -12.54 2.48
N ARG A 306 19.37 -12.81 3.50
CA ARG A 306 19.71 -11.80 4.51
C ARG A 306 20.71 -10.77 3.98
N GLN A 307 20.37 -9.49 4.02
CA GLN A 307 21.26 -8.38 3.66
C GLN A 307 21.86 -7.68 4.89
N ALA A 308 23.05 -7.11 4.74
CA ALA A 308 23.75 -6.35 5.78
C ALA A 308 23.19 -4.94 5.98
N ASP A 309 22.90 -4.23 4.88
CA ASP A 309 22.56 -2.81 4.90
C ASP A 309 21.06 -2.55 4.64
N ILE A 310 20.25 -2.91 5.62
CA ILE A 310 18.79 -2.72 5.60
C ILE A 310 18.32 -1.56 6.50
N GLY A 311 19.24 -0.99 7.28
CA GLY A 311 18.97 0.09 8.24
C GLY A 311 19.21 1.47 7.64
N ALA A 312 18.37 2.43 8.01
CA ALA A 312 18.55 3.85 7.73
C ALA A 312 19.13 4.55 8.97
N PHE A 313 20.37 4.19 9.33
CA PHE A 313 20.98 4.55 10.62
C PHE A 313 21.41 6.02 10.73
N ASP A 314 21.67 6.68 9.61
CA ASP A 314 22.17 8.06 9.59
C ASP A 314 21.04 9.09 9.64
N SER A 315 19.89 8.79 9.03
CA SER A 315 18.74 9.69 9.05
C SER A 315 17.43 8.95 8.78
N PRO A 316 16.35 9.26 9.54
CA PRO A 316 15.01 8.80 9.23
C PRO A 316 14.30 9.72 8.22
N LYS A 317 14.98 10.77 7.73
CA LYS A 317 14.47 11.70 6.71
C LYS A 317 14.87 11.22 5.31
N TYR A 318 14.10 11.65 4.31
CA TYR A 318 14.47 11.46 2.91
C TYR A 318 15.59 12.43 2.54
N VAL A 319 16.78 11.88 2.30
CA VAL A 319 17.98 12.64 1.90
C VAL A 319 17.85 13.13 0.46
N GLY A 320 17.14 12.40 -0.41
CA GLY A 320 17.03 12.71 -1.83
C GLY A 320 17.99 11.90 -2.69
N VAL A 321 17.84 12.05 -4.00
CA VAL A 321 18.71 11.44 -5.02
C VAL A 321 19.94 12.32 -5.23
N ALA A 322 21.12 11.71 -5.40
CA ALA A 322 22.33 12.46 -5.72
C ALA A 322 22.13 13.34 -6.95
N LEU A 323 22.38 14.65 -6.81
CA LEU A 323 22.17 15.62 -7.87
C LEU A 323 23.50 16.10 -8.48
N GLY A 324 24.44 16.53 -7.64
CA GLY A 324 25.71 17.09 -8.11
C GLY A 324 26.61 17.57 -6.98
N THR A 325 27.66 18.31 -7.33
CA THR A 325 28.65 18.82 -6.37
C THR A 325 28.72 20.34 -6.45
N VAL A 326 28.78 21.02 -5.30
CA VAL A 326 28.98 22.47 -5.25
C VAL A 326 30.36 22.80 -5.82
N SER A 327 30.43 23.70 -6.81
CA SER A 327 31.70 24.11 -7.42
C SER A 327 32.14 25.49 -6.97
N ARG A 328 31.21 26.42 -6.73
CA ARG A 328 31.49 27.78 -6.26
C ARG A 328 30.39 28.30 -5.33
N THR A 329 30.74 29.27 -4.48
CA THR A 329 29.81 29.97 -3.59
C THR A 329 30.02 31.48 -3.73
N GLY A 330 28.93 32.23 -3.82
CA GLY A 330 28.88 33.69 -3.77
C GLY A 330 28.21 34.21 -2.50
N ALA A 331 27.86 35.50 -2.48
CA ALA A 331 27.23 36.14 -1.32
C ALA A 331 25.80 35.62 -1.05
N ASP A 332 25.03 35.36 -2.11
CA ASP A 332 23.62 34.98 -2.09
C ASP A 332 23.31 33.80 -3.03
N TRP A 333 24.33 33.13 -3.56
CA TRP A 333 24.20 32.01 -4.51
C TRP A 333 25.28 30.96 -4.34
N PHE A 334 25.06 29.78 -4.93
CA PHE A 334 26.11 28.77 -5.16
C PHE A 334 25.97 28.16 -6.56
N ASP A 335 27.08 27.76 -7.17
CA ASP A 335 27.09 27.02 -8.42
C ASP A 335 27.14 25.51 -8.10
N LEU A 336 26.31 24.73 -8.78
CA LEU A 336 26.22 23.28 -8.70
C LEU A 336 26.61 22.67 -10.04
N ASP A 337 27.58 21.76 -10.04
CA ASP A 337 27.97 20.99 -11.20
C ASP A 337 27.10 19.72 -11.24
N THR A 338 26.17 19.67 -12.20
CA THR A 338 25.22 18.57 -12.43
C THR A 338 24.76 18.52 -13.90
N SER A 339 24.65 17.31 -14.44
CA SER A 339 24.03 17.08 -15.75
C SER A 339 22.50 17.05 -15.70
N ALA A 340 21.90 16.96 -14.51
CA ALA A 340 20.46 16.93 -14.36
C ALA A 340 19.84 18.32 -14.57
N ALA A 341 18.66 18.36 -15.17
CA ALA A 341 17.89 19.59 -15.27
C ALA A 341 17.45 20.06 -13.87
N MET A 342 17.48 21.36 -13.63
CA MET A 342 16.98 22.00 -12.40
C MET A 342 15.78 22.90 -12.67
N ALA A 343 14.92 23.05 -11.66
CA ALA A 343 13.79 23.94 -11.69
C ALA A 343 13.76 24.85 -10.45
N ASN A 344 13.19 26.05 -10.61
CA ASN A 344 12.87 26.90 -9.48
C ASN A 344 11.91 26.15 -8.55
N GLY A 345 12.16 26.19 -7.24
CA GLY A 345 11.40 25.47 -6.23
C GLY A 345 11.91 24.06 -5.92
N ASP A 346 12.97 23.57 -6.59
CA ASP A 346 13.61 22.30 -6.25
C ASP A 346 14.03 22.29 -4.76
N GLY A 347 13.75 21.19 -4.08
CA GLY A 347 14.26 20.92 -2.75
C GLY A 347 15.59 20.18 -2.85
N LEU A 348 16.60 20.74 -2.19
CA LEU A 348 17.95 20.22 -2.15
C LEU A 348 18.32 19.88 -0.72
N ASN A 349 19.19 18.89 -0.54
CA ASN A 349 19.77 18.54 0.73
C ASN A 349 21.27 18.33 0.59
N TYR A 350 22.02 18.61 1.64
CA TYR A 350 23.41 18.23 1.76
C TYR A 350 23.71 17.74 3.19
N MET A 351 24.79 16.98 3.33
CA MET A 351 25.22 16.46 4.62
C MET A 351 26.21 17.44 5.27
N LYS A 352 25.86 17.95 6.45
CA LYS A 352 26.79 18.67 7.31
C LYS A 352 27.15 17.75 8.48
N LYS A 353 28.35 17.18 8.45
CA LYS A 353 28.76 16.11 9.38
C LYS A 353 27.78 14.93 9.34
N ARG A 354 26.82 14.86 10.28
CA ARG A 354 25.81 13.79 10.40
C ARG A 354 24.37 14.31 10.27
N GLU A 355 24.20 15.59 9.99
CA GLU A 355 22.88 16.21 9.87
C GLU A 355 22.56 16.47 8.40
N VAL A 356 21.32 16.13 8.03
CA VAL A 356 20.75 16.51 6.72
C VAL A 356 20.28 17.95 6.84
N VAL A 357 20.92 18.85 6.08
CA VAL A 357 20.50 20.24 5.94
C VAL A 357 19.75 20.38 4.63
N GLY A 358 18.51 20.88 4.70
CA GLY A 358 17.68 21.13 3.53
C GLY A 358 17.73 22.58 3.12
N VAL A 359 17.65 22.83 1.81
CA VAL A 359 17.62 24.17 1.21
C VAL A 359 16.71 24.13 -0.02
N GLN A 360 15.87 25.14 -0.18
CA GLN A 360 15.04 25.29 -1.38
C GLN A 360 15.76 26.18 -2.39
N ALA A 361 15.86 25.71 -3.63
CA ALA A 361 16.37 26.47 -4.75
C ALA A 361 15.31 27.45 -5.27
N ASN A 362 15.22 28.66 -4.71
CA ASN A 362 14.22 29.66 -5.10
C ASN A 362 14.35 30.09 -6.56
N ARG A 363 15.59 30.28 -7.03
CA ARG A 363 15.90 30.53 -8.44
C ARG A 363 17.06 29.66 -8.87
N VAL A 364 16.98 29.11 -10.08
CA VAL A 364 18.07 28.40 -10.74
C VAL A 364 18.30 28.97 -12.14
N GLU A 365 19.56 28.98 -12.58
CA GLU A 365 19.95 29.45 -13.91
C GLU A 365 21.04 28.55 -14.48
N ALA A 366 20.87 28.09 -15.72
CA ALA A 366 21.88 27.29 -16.40
C ALA A 366 23.03 28.20 -16.86
N LEU A 367 24.26 27.88 -16.43
CA LEU A 367 25.47 28.61 -16.83
C LEU A 367 26.18 27.99 -18.05
N GLY A 368 25.70 26.85 -18.55
CA GLY A 368 26.36 26.03 -19.57
C GLY A 368 27.21 24.90 -18.97
N GLU A 369 27.62 23.95 -19.81
CA GLU A 369 28.55 22.84 -19.46
C GLU A 369 28.14 21.99 -18.24
N GLY A 370 26.84 21.81 -18.00
CA GLY A 370 26.36 21.04 -16.85
C GLY A 370 26.56 21.77 -15.51
N ARG A 371 26.53 23.10 -15.52
CA ARG A 371 26.58 23.94 -14.32
C ARG A 371 25.33 24.79 -14.18
N TRP A 372 24.84 24.86 -12.95
CA TRP A 372 23.68 25.66 -12.57
C TRP A 372 24.03 26.61 -11.44
N ARG A 373 23.62 27.87 -11.55
CA ARG A 373 23.61 28.78 -10.40
C ARG A 373 22.31 28.64 -9.64
N VAL A 374 22.40 28.53 -8.33
CA VAL A 374 21.27 28.40 -7.41
C VAL A 374 21.25 29.58 -6.44
N TRP A 375 20.11 30.26 -6.36
CA TRP A 375 19.80 31.21 -5.30
C TRP A 375 18.87 30.52 -4.30
N PRO A 376 19.37 30.21 -3.09
CA PRO A 376 18.58 29.54 -2.06
C PRO A 376 17.50 30.44 -1.45
N ASN A 377 16.58 29.83 -0.70
CA ASN A 377 15.58 30.52 0.12
C ASN A 377 16.16 31.18 1.38
N GLU A 378 17.32 30.70 1.82
CA GLU A 378 18.00 31.16 3.03
C GLU A 378 19.33 31.85 2.68
N PRO A 379 19.79 32.85 3.46
CA PRO A 379 21.09 33.46 3.24
C PRO A 379 22.23 32.42 3.26
N MET A 380 23.23 32.55 2.39
CA MET A 380 24.37 31.63 2.34
C MET A 380 25.13 31.54 3.68
N ALA A 381 25.09 32.59 4.50
CA ALA A 381 25.68 32.59 5.84
C ALA A 381 25.00 31.62 6.82
N GLU A 382 23.72 31.30 6.61
CA GLU A 382 22.96 30.35 7.43
C GLU A 382 23.12 28.90 6.93
N LEU A 383 23.50 28.71 5.67
CA LEU A 383 23.79 27.41 5.04
C LEU A 383 25.19 26.89 5.40
N ALA A 384 25.45 26.79 6.70
CA ALA A 384 26.74 26.41 7.22
C ALA A 384 27.20 25.05 6.69
N GLY A 385 28.44 25.01 6.18
CA GLY A 385 29.05 23.80 5.60
C GLY A 385 28.75 23.57 4.13
N LEU A 386 27.92 24.40 3.48
CA LEU A 386 27.75 24.37 2.03
C LEU A 386 28.92 25.10 1.35
N VAL A 387 29.94 24.35 0.95
CA VAL A 387 31.19 24.86 0.36
C VAL A 387 31.56 24.06 -0.89
N PRO A 388 32.47 24.55 -1.75
CA PRO A 388 32.95 23.77 -2.89
C PRO A 388 33.41 22.37 -2.50
N GLY A 389 33.02 21.37 -3.29
CA GLY A 389 33.28 19.94 -3.06
C GLY A 389 32.16 19.19 -2.32
N VAL A 390 31.15 19.89 -1.78
CA VAL A 390 30.02 19.25 -1.09
C VAL A 390 29.04 18.62 -2.07
N GLN A 391 28.69 17.36 -1.81
CA GLN A 391 27.63 16.65 -2.55
C GLN A 391 26.25 17.18 -2.15
N VAL A 392 25.44 17.50 -3.15
CA VAL A 392 24.05 17.92 -3.01
C VAL A 392 23.14 16.84 -3.60
N ASN A 393 22.05 16.56 -2.89
CA ASN A 393 20.99 15.66 -3.30
C ASN A 393 19.71 16.47 -3.57
N ARG A 394 18.84 15.98 -4.45
CA ARG A 394 17.49 16.49 -4.68
C ARG A 394 16.48 15.64 -3.93
N ASN A 395 15.80 16.22 -2.94
CA ASN A 395 14.71 15.54 -2.20
C ASN A 395 13.32 16.02 -2.61
N ARG A 396 13.24 16.99 -3.53
CA ARG A 396 12.00 17.43 -4.15
C ARG A 396 12.29 17.91 -5.57
N ASP A 397 11.76 17.19 -6.56
CA ASP A 397 11.80 17.58 -7.97
C ASP A 397 10.54 18.38 -8.30
N HIS A 398 10.67 19.72 -8.32
CA HIS A 398 9.50 20.58 -8.39
C HIS A 398 8.79 20.49 -9.75
N ALA A 399 9.55 20.40 -10.84
CA ALA A 399 9.00 20.25 -12.17
C ALA A 399 8.20 18.93 -12.30
N TRP A 400 8.73 17.84 -11.73
CA TRP A 400 8.06 16.55 -11.72
C TRP A 400 6.78 16.56 -10.86
N GLU A 401 6.82 17.17 -9.66
CA GLU A 401 5.61 17.33 -8.83
C GLU A 401 4.53 18.15 -9.54
N GLN A 402 4.90 19.24 -10.22
CA GLN A 402 3.96 20.03 -11.00
C GLN A 402 3.31 19.22 -12.13
N ALA A 403 4.06 18.32 -12.76
CA ALA A 403 3.52 17.42 -13.79
C ALA A 403 2.46 16.47 -13.19
N LEU A 404 2.70 15.94 -11.99
CA LEU A 404 1.74 15.08 -11.28
C LEU A 404 0.52 15.83 -10.72
N GLY A 405 0.64 17.14 -10.50
CA GLY A 405 -0.48 18.02 -10.14
C GLY A 405 -1.50 18.20 -11.26
N LYS A 406 -1.13 17.87 -12.50
CA LYS A 406 -2.01 17.87 -13.68
C LYS A 406 -2.49 16.45 -13.99
N LYS A 407 -3.33 16.33 -15.03
CA LYS A 407 -3.70 15.01 -15.59
C LYS A 407 -2.43 14.26 -16.00
N SER A 408 -2.17 13.15 -15.31
CA SER A 408 -0.90 12.40 -15.37
C SER A 408 -1.09 10.96 -15.85
N ALA A 409 -2.33 10.48 -15.93
CA ALA A 409 -2.67 9.20 -16.51
C ALA A 409 -4.08 9.20 -17.10
N GLU A 410 -4.34 8.23 -17.97
CA GLU A 410 -5.67 7.87 -18.46
C GLU A 410 -5.85 6.37 -18.38
N ARG A 411 -6.98 5.92 -17.84
CA ARG A 411 -7.37 4.51 -17.88
C ARG A 411 -8.61 4.33 -18.74
N ARG A 412 -8.48 3.51 -19.78
CA ARG A 412 -9.52 3.30 -20.79
C ARG A 412 -9.88 1.84 -20.92
N VAL A 413 -11.18 1.55 -20.99
CA VAL A 413 -11.72 0.23 -21.30
C VAL A 413 -11.92 0.13 -22.81
N ARG A 414 -11.41 -0.92 -23.44
CA ARG A 414 -11.57 -1.14 -24.87
C ARG A 414 -12.99 -1.54 -25.21
N VAL A 415 -13.52 -0.94 -26.28
CA VAL A 415 -14.86 -1.25 -26.82
C VAL A 415 -14.82 -1.51 -28.33
N TRP A 416 -15.59 -2.50 -28.76
CA TRP A 416 -15.89 -2.80 -30.16
C TRP A 416 -17.30 -2.27 -30.47
N LEU A 417 -17.40 -1.46 -31.52
CA LEU A 417 -18.64 -0.85 -31.95
C LEU A 417 -19.12 -1.50 -33.24
N THR A 418 -20.34 -2.01 -33.23
CA THR A 418 -20.97 -2.64 -34.39
C THR A 418 -22.23 -1.87 -34.77
N LEU A 419 -22.24 -1.28 -35.97
CA LEU A 419 -23.40 -0.58 -36.53
C LEU A 419 -24.09 -1.48 -37.56
N ARG A 420 -25.39 -1.71 -37.38
CA ARG A 420 -26.25 -2.47 -38.30
C ARG A 420 -27.42 -1.60 -38.72
N ASP A 421 -27.93 -1.79 -39.93
CA ASP A 421 -29.21 -1.23 -40.32
C ASP A 421 -30.35 -2.23 -40.07
N ASN A 422 -31.54 -1.70 -39.79
CA ASN A 422 -32.73 -2.47 -39.50
C ASN A 422 -33.94 -1.91 -40.27
N ALA A 423 -35.15 -2.41 -40.00
CA ALA A 423 -36.35 -1.98 -40.72
C ALA A 423 -36.76 -0.51 -40.49
N ARG A 424 -36.26 0.14 -39.41
CA ARG A 424 -36.67 1.47 -38.94
C ARG A 424 -35.52 2.48 -38.85
N GLY A 425 -34.30 2.09 -39.22
CA GLY A 425 -33.10 2.94 -39.10
C GLY A 425 -31.85 2.12 -38.80
N LEU A 426 -31.12 2.51 -37.76
CA LEU A 426 -29.83 1.91 -37.38
C LEU A 426 -29.84 1.38 -35.95
N THR A 427 -29.05 0.34 -35.68
CA THR A 427 -28.76 -0.17 -34.34
C THR A 427 -27.25 -0.12 -34.14
N LEU A 428 -26.81 0.58 -33.10
CA LEU A 428 -25.42 0.56 -32.65
C LEU A 428 -25.32 -0.33 -31.43
N THR A 429 -24.41 -1.30 -31.47
CA THR A 429 -24.04 -2.14 -30.34
C THR A 429 -22.60 -1.82 -29.92
N ALA A 430 -22.38 -1.65 -28.62
CA ALA A 430 -21.06 -1.54 -28.04
C ALA A 430 -20.81 -2.76 -27.15
N SER A 431 -19.68 -3.42 -27.33
CA SER A 431 -19.22 -4.54 -26.50
C SER A 431 -17.83 -4.22 -25.95
N ASP A 432 -17.59 -4.42 -24.66
CA ASP A 432 -16.28 -4.16 -24.05
C ASP A 432 -15.41 -5.41 -23.88
N GLU A 433 -14.20 -5.21 -23.38
CA GLU A 433 -13.21 -6.28 -23.18
C GLU A 433 -13.54 -7.28 -22.07
N ASP A 434 -14.57 -7.01 -21.25
CA ASP A 434 -15.11 -7.97 -20.29
C ASP A 434 -16.31 -8.75 -20.86
N GLY A 435 -16.66 -8.52 -22.13
CA GLY A 435 -17.78 -9.17 -22.81
C GLY A 435 -19.14 -8.57 -22.48
N ILE A 436 -19.20 -7.38 -21.88
CA ILE A 436 -20.44 -6.70 -21.55
C ILE A 436 -20.89 -5.89 -22.76
N SER A 437 -22.18 -5.95 -23.08
CA SER A 437 -22.73 -5.33 -24.29
C SER A 437 -23.97 -4.50 -24.02
N ALA A 438 -24.14 -3.44 -24.78
CA ALA A 438 -25.38 -2.66 -24.85
C ALA A 438 -25.67 -2.24 -26.29
N SER A 439 -26.96 -2.13 -26.62
CA SER A 439 -27.43 -1.71 -27.94
C SER A 439 -28.42 -0.55 -27.84
N ARG A 440 -28.40 0.36 -28.81
CA ARG A 440 -29.39 1.43 -28.98
C ARG A 440 -29.78 1.55 -30.44
N ASP A 441 -31.05 1.91 -30.64
CA ASP A 441 -31.62 2.15 -31.95
C ASP A 441 -31.70 3.65 -32.24
N LEU A 442 -31.38 4.02 -33.48
CA LEU A 442 -31.67 5.32 -34.07
C LEU A 442 -32.77 5.13 -35.10
N VAL A 443 -33.94 5.67 -34.81
CA VAL A 443 -35.07 5.66 -35.74
C VAL A 443 -34.90 6.81 -36.72
N MET A 444 -34.72 6.50 -37.99
CA MET A 444 -34.56 7.48 -39.06
C MET A 444 -34.88 6.87 -40.43
N PRO A 445 -35.28 7.68 -41.43
CA PRO A 445 -35.29 7.25 -42.82
C PRO A 445 -33.87 6.84 -43.27
N LEU A 446 -33.76 5.69 -43.95
CA LEU A 446 -32.52 5.24 -44.56
C LEU A 446 -32.47 5.74 -46.00
N GLU A 447 -31.60 6.71 -46.26
CA GLU A 447 -31.38 7.28 -47.60
C GLU A 447 -29.98 6.92 -48.08
N PRO A 448 -29.82 6.36 -49.30
CA PRO A 448 -28.50 6.05 -49.85
C PRO A 448 -27.60 7.29 -49.92
N ALA A 449 -26.34 7.12 -49.55
CA ALA A 449 -25.35 8.18 -49.64
C ALA A 449 -24.98 8.46 -51.11
N ARG A 450 -24.76 9.74 -51.44
CA ARG A 450 -24.24 10.15 -52.75
C ARG A 450 -22.81 9.68 -53.00
N ASP A 451 -22.03 9.54 -51.92
CA ASP A 451 -20.66 9.04 -51.93
C ASP A 451 -20.52 8.02 -50.80
N ALA A 452 -20.44 6.74 -51.19
CA ALA A 452 -20.40 5.61 -50.27
C ALA A 452 -19.16 5.65 -49.37
N ALA A 453 -17.97 5.86 -49.96
CA ALA A 453 -16.71 5.85 -49.24
C ALA A 453 -16.66 6.98 -48.20
N ARG A 454 -17.14 8.17 -48.57
CA ARG A 454 -17.21 9.31 -47.65
C ARG A 454 -18.21 9.08 -46.51
N ALA A 455 -19.36 8.48 -46.79
CA ALA A 455 -20.37 8.21 -45.78
C ALA A 455 -19.87 7.18 -44.74
N GLU A 456 -19.29 6.07 -45.19
CA GLU A 456 -18.72 5.06 -44.29
C GLU A 456 -17.54 5.60 -43.49
N ALA A 457 -16.64 6.37 -44.11
CA ALA A 457 -15.54 7.03 -43.41
C ALA A 457 -16.07 8.01 -42.34
N GLY A 458 -17.11 8.79 -42.67
CA GLY A 458 -17.77 9.69 -41.73
C GLY A 458 -18.45 8.96 -40.57
N LEU A 459 -19.05 7.79 -40.81
CA LEU A 459 -19.60 6.95 -39.74
C LEU A 459 -18.50 6.46 -38.81
N ARG A 460 -17.40 5.93 -39.35
CA ARG A 460 -16.27 5.43 -38.56
C ARG A 460 -15.63 6.53 -37.73
N ASP A 461 -15.37 7.69 -38.31
CA ASP A 461 -14.80 8.86 -37.62
C ASP A 461 -15.74 9.40 -36.54
N ASN A 462 -17.05 9.47 -36.78
CA ASN A 462 -17.97 9.86 -35.71
C ASN A 462 -18.02 8.80 -34.60
N LEU A 463 -18.06 7.51 -34.93
CA LEU A 463 -18.15 6.45 -33.92
C LEU A 463 -16.85 6.31 -33.09
N SER A 464 -15.68 6.63 -33.62
CA SER A 464 -14.40 6.50 -32.91
C SER A 464 -14.16 7.57 -31.83
N ARG A 465 -14.89 8.70 -31.87
CA ARG A 465 -14.69 9.85 -30.97
C ARG A 465 -15.28 9.62 -29.57
N LEU A 466 -14.55 8.87 -28.73
CA LEU A 466 -14.98 8.48 -27.37
C LEU A 466 -14.42 9.35 -26.23
N GLY A 467 -13.62 10.38 -26.53
CA GLY A 467 -12.63 10.98 -25.62
C GLY A 467 -13.08 11.38 -24.20
N ASN A 468 -14.32 11.81 -24.00
CA ASN A 468 -14.82 12.20 -22.66
C ASN A 468 -15.39 11.05 -21.83
N THR A 469 -15.40 9.82 -22.36
CA THR A 469 -15.91 8.63 -21.67
C THR A 469 -14.77 7.87 -20.99
N MET A 470 -15.05 6.74 -20.34
CA MET A 470 -14.01 5.82 -19.86
C MET A 470 -13.53 4.83 -20.93
N PHE A 471 -14.03 4.94 -22.16
CA PHE A 471 -13.83 3.96 -23.22
C PHE A 471 -12.83 4.43 -24.27
N GLU A 472 -12.23 3.47 -24.96
CA GLU A 472 -11.48 3.67 -26.20
C GLU A 472 -11.96 2.68 -27.28
N ALA A 473 -12.06 3.13 -28.53
CA ALA A 473 -12.53 2.28 -29.62
C ALA A 473 -11.40 1.32 -30.06
N ALA A 474 -11.58 0.03 -29.82
CA ALA A 474 -10.68 -1.02 -30.28
C ALA A 474 -11.00 -1.50 -31.69
N GLY A 475 -12.27 -1.42 -32.10
CA GLY A 475 -12.72 -1.80 -33.43
C GLY A 475 -14.08 -1.20 -33.76
N ILE A 476 -14.30 -0.90 -35.05
CA ILE A 476 -15.58 -0.40 -35.54
C ILE A 476 -15.95 -1.22 -36.77
N GLU A 477 -17.11 -1.85 -36.74
CA GLU A 477 -17.63 -2.67 -37.83
C GLU A 477 -18.96 -2.12 -38.31
N LEU A 478 -19.09 -1.98 -39.63
CA LEU A 478 -20.31 -1.53 -40.29
C LEU A 478 -20.89 -2.72 -41.06
N PHE A 479 -22.06 -3.19 -40.66
CA PHE A 479 -22.81 -4.23 -41.36
C PHE A 479 -24.09 -3.59 -41.89
N LEU A 480 -23.94 -2.80 -42.96
CA LEU A 480 -25.03 -2.07 -43.58
C LEU A 480 -25.42 -2.76 -44.90
N ARG A 481 -26.73 -2.87 -45.18
CA ARG A 481 -27.20 -3.36 -46.49
C ARG A 481 -26.79 -2.45 -47.64
N GLU A 482 -26.72 -1.14 -47.39
CA GLU A 482 -26.26 -0.12 -48.33
C GLU A 482 -25.51 1.00 -47.55
N PRO A 483 -24.66 1.80 -48.22
CA PRO A 483 -24.04 2.97 -47.61
C PRO A 483 -25.10 4.07 -47.38
N TRP A 484 -25.52 4.26 -46.13
CA TRP A 484 -26.54 5.23 -45.75
C TRP A 484 -25.96 6.61 -45.43
N PHE A 485 -26.66 7.69 -45.82
CA PHE A 485 -26.38 9.03 -45.31
C PHE A 485 -26.94 9.17 -43.90
N VAL A 486 -26.07 9.47 -42.94
CA VAL A 486 -26.46 9.68 -41.53
C VAL A 486 -25.96 11.04 -41.07
N PRO A 487 -26.84 11.93 -40.58
CA PRO A 487 -26.40 13.20 -40.00
C PRO A 487 -25.46 12.96 -38.81
N GLY A 488 -24.29 13.60 -38.81
CA GLY A 488 -23.29 13.41 -37.75
C GLY A 488 -23.81 13.67 -36.33
N GLY A 489 -24.75 14.62 -36.17
CA GLY A 489 -25.43 14.86 -34.90
C GLY A 489 -26.21 13.66 -34.36
N GLN A 490 -26.85 12.88 -35.24
CA GLN A 490 -27.58 11.66 -34.86
C GLN A 490 -26.62 10.52 -34.51
N VAL A 491 -25.51 10.36 -35.26
CA VAL A 491 -24.45 9.39 -34.92
C VAL A 491 -23.85 9.71 -33.55
N ASN A 492 -23.59 10.99 -33.28
CA ASN A 492 -23.06 11.46 -31.99
C ASN A 492 -24.02 11.18 -30.82
N ALA A 493 -25.32 11.39 -31.03
CA ALA A 493 -26.34 11.06 -30.04
C ALA A 493 -26.42 9.55 -29.79
N LEU A 494 -26.54 8.75 -30.85
CA LEU A 494 -26.59 7.29 -30.77
C LEU A 494 -25.35 6.71 -30.06
N ARG A 495 -24.15 7.20 -30.38
CA ARG A 495 -22.89 6.83 -29.73
C ARG A 495 -22.92 7.16 -28.23
N ARG A 496 -23.35 8.36 -27.84
CA ARG A 496 -23.42 8.75 -26.43
C ARG A 496 -24.39 7.85 -25.67
N ASP A 497 -25.55 7.58 -26.26
CA ASP A 497 -26.62 6.82 -25.61
C ASP A 497 -26.24 5.33 -25.45
N VAL A 498 -25.55 4.73 -26.44
CA VAL A 498 -25.06 3.35 -26.31
C VAL A 498 -23.95 3.22 -25.27
N LEU A 499 -23.04 4.21 -25.17
CA LEU A 499 -21.94 4.16 -24.19
C LEU A 499 -22.45 4.38 -22.76
N ALA A 500 -23.43 5.25 -22.55
CA ALA A 500 -24.11 5.39 -21.26
C ALA A 500 -24.86 4.09 -20.86
N ALA A 501 -25.48 3.43 -21.84
CA ALA A 501 -26.11 2.13 -21.64
C ALA A 501 -25.10 1.04 -21.29
N LEU A 502 -23.94 1.03 -21.96
CA LEU A 502 -22.85 0.09 -21.68
C LEU A 502 -22.30 0.30 -20.27
N GLU A 503 -22.04 1.53 -19.86
CA GLU A 503 -21.58 1.84 -18.51
C GLU A 503 -22.58 1.40 -17.44
N THR A 504 -23.88 1.59 -17.69
CA THR A 504 -24.94 1.07 -16.81
C THR A 504 -24.93 -0.46 -16.75
N ALA A 505 -24.77 -1.12 -17.89
CA ALA A 505 -24.69 -2.58 -17.96
C ALA A 505 -23.45 -3.10 -17.22
N ARG A 506 -22.31 -2.40 -17.30
CA ARG A 506 -21.10 -2.73 -16.55
C ARG A 506 -21.30 -2.68 -15.05
N LEU A 507 -21.87 -1.59 -14.56
CA LEU A 507 -22.18 -1.46 -13.13
C LEU A 507 -23.18 -2.52 -12.64
N ALA A 508 -24.16 -2.88 -13.47
CA ALA A 508 -25.10 -3.95 -13.16
C ALA A 508 -24.47 -5.35 -13.19
N ALA A 509 -23.43 -5.54 -14.01
CA ALA A 509 -22.67 -6.80 -14.10
C ALA A 509 -21.67 -6.97 -12.94
N TRP A 510 -21.31 -5.90 -12.23
CA TRP A 510 -20.41 -5.96 -11.08
C TRP A 510 -20.98 -6.86 -9.99
N GLN A 511 -20.26 -7.95 -9.69
CA GLN A 511 -20.62 -8.88 -8.63
C GLN A 511 -19.69 -8.70 -7.44
N ARG A 512 -20.24 -8.15 -6.36
CA ARG A 512 -19.49 -7.97 -5.12
C ARG A 512 -19.01 -9.32 -4.57
N PRO A 513 -17.77 -9.44 -4.09
CA PRO A 513 -17.33 -10.60 -3.33
C PRO A 513 -18.16 -10.81 -2.07
N LEU A 514 -18.36 -12.08 -1.71
CA LEU A 514 -19.14 -12.49 -0.54
C LEU A 514 -18.24 -13.13 0.51
N ARG A 515 -18.65 -13.03 1.77
CA ARG A 515 -17.99 -13.68 2.91
C ARG A 515 -17.83 -15.18 2.68
N LYS A 516 -16.60 -15.68 2.83
CA LYS A 516 -16.32 -17.11 2.87
C LYS A 516 -16.78 -17.68 4.22
N ALA A 517 -17.48 -18.81 4.19
CA ALA A 517 -17.87 -19.52 5.41
C ALA A 517 -16.64 -20.21 6.04
N GLY A 518 -16.63 -20.31 7.36
CA GLY A 518 -15.66 -21.14 8.07
C GLY A 518 -15.92 -22.63 7.85
N THR A 519 -14.94 -23.47 8.17
CA THR A 519 -15.07 -24.93 8.10
C THR A 519 -15.98 -25.48 9.18
N GLU A 520 -16.64 -26.60 8.86
CA GLU A 520 -17.43 -27.40 9.81
C GLU A 520 -16.88 -28.84 9.84
N PRO A 521 -16.46 -29.36 11.01
CA PRO A 521 -16.44 -28.70 12.33
C PRO A 521 -15.48 -27.51 12.39
N PRO A 522 -15.60 -26.62 13.41
CA PRO A 522 -14.75 -25.45 13.56
C PRO A 522 -13.26 -25.80 13.50
N ALA A 523 -12.49 -25.03 12.71
CA ALA A 523 -11.05 -25.20 12.60
C ALA A 523 -10.36 -25.15 13.97
N VAL A 524 -9.30 -25.93 14.18
CA VAL A 524 -8.56 -25.90 15.44
C VAL A 524 -7.44 -24.86 15.34
N CYS A 525 -7.34 -23.98 16.35
CA CYS A 525 -6.24 -23.02 16.43
C CYS A 525 -4.91 -23.79 16.61
N PRO A 526 -3.82 -23.42 15.90
CA PRO A 526 -2.55 -24.13 16.00
C PRO A 526 -1.97 -24.13 17.43
N ASP A 527 -2.23 -23.05 18.17
CA ASP A 527 -1.76 -22.86 19.54
C ASP A 527 -2.92 -23.11 20.52
N ASP A 528 -2.69 -23.89 21.56
CA ASP A 528 -3.68 -24.13 22.63
C ASP A 528 -3.59 -23.10 23.78
N THR A 529 -2.57 -22.24 23.73
CA THR A 529 -2.26 -21.20 24.70
C THR A 529 -1.85 -19.94 23.95
N LEU A 530 -2.48 -18.81 24.27
CA LEU A 530 -2.21 -17.52 23.67
C LEU A 530 -1.73 -16.54 24.72
N SER A 531 -0.58 -15.89 24.47
CA SER A 531 -0.07 -14.81 25.31
C SER A 531 -0.59 -13.44 24.83
N TYR A 532 -0.13 -12.36 25.47
CA TYR A 532 -0.42 -10.98 25.07
C TYR A 532 -0.11 -10.68 23.58
N LEU A 533 0.78 -11.47 22.96
CA LEU A 533 1.16 -11.41 21.54
C LEU A 533 -0.02 -11.71 20.60
N ALA A 534 -1.04 -12.42 21.09
CA ALA A 534 -2.24 -12.74 20.32
C ALA A 534 -3.23 -11.57 20.22
N ASN A 535 -2.98 -10.45 20.93
CA ASN A 535 -3.76 -9.22 20.85
C ASN A 535 -5.27 -9.43 21.16
N VAL A 536 -5.61 -10.32 22.10
CA VAL A 536 -7.00 -10.58 22.50
C VAL A 536 -7.49 -9.53 23.49
N TYR A 537 -8.31 -8.58 23.05
CA TYR A 537 -8.67 -7.39 23.84
C TYR A 537 -10.14 -7.29 24.26
N ASN A 538 -11.00 -8.18 23.78
CA ASN A 538 -12.43 -8.21 24.09
C ASN A 538 -12.92 -9.65 24.29
N GLN A 539 -14.11 -9.80 24.91
CA GLN A 539 -14.70 -11.09 25.21
C GLN A 539 -15.07 -11.87 23.94
N ALA A 540 -15.56 -11.21 22.90
CA ALA A 540 -15.92 -11.88 21.64
C ALA A 540 -14.69 -12.55 20.99
N ALA A 541 -13.52 -11.92 21.04
CA ALA A 541 -12.26 -12.51 20.57
C ALA A 541 -11.84 -13.69 21.45
N ARG A 542 -12.02 -13.61 22.78
CA ARG A 542 -11.79 -14.75 23.69
C ARG A 542 -12.70 -15.93 23.34
N ASP A 543 -13.99 -15.68 23.11
CA ASP A 543 -14.98 -16.70 22.75
C ASP A 543 -14.67 -17.35 21.39
N PHE A 544 -14.20 -16.56 20.41
CA PHE A 544 -13.70 -17.07 19.15
C PHE A 544 -12.57 -18.09 19.38
N TYR A 545 -11.50 -17.69 20.06
CA TYR A 545 -10.36 -18.59 20.27
C TYR A 545 -10.71 -19.81 21.13
N ALA A 546 -11.56 -19.65 22.15
CA ALA A 546 -12.05 -20.77 22.96
C ALA A 546 -12.84 -21.79 22.12
N ARG A 547 -13.71 -21.33 21.20
CA ARG A 547 -14.42 -22.21 20.24
C ARG A 547 -13.44 -22.98 19.35
N HIS A 548 -12.30 -22.39 19.04
CA HIS A 548 -11.25 -22.98 18.22
C HIS A 548 -10.21 -23.78 19.05
N GLY A 549 -10.53 -24.13 20.29
CA GLY A 549 -9.75 -25.08 21.10
C GLY A 549 -8.67 -24.47 21.98
N VAL A 550 -8.56 -23.15 22.04
CA VAL A 550 -7.60 -22.46 22.92
C VAL A 550 -8.08 -22.52 24.37
N ARG A 551 -7.20 -22.90 25.29
CA ARG A 551 -7.52 -23.13 26.70
C ARG A 551 -7.11 -21.98 27.62
N LEU A 552 -5.98 -21.36 27.32
CA LEU A 552 -5.42 -20.25 28.09
C LEU A 552 -5.22 -19.06 27.17
N ILE A 553 -5.77 -17.92 27.55
CA ILE A 553 -5.76 -16.70 26.72
C ILE A 553 -5.41 -15.53 27.63
N ASP A 554 -4.18 -15.04 27.53
CA ASP A 554 -3.78 -13.79 28.18
C ASP A 554 -4.43 -12.60 27.47
N ALA A 555 -4.67 -11.53 28.22
CA ALA A 555 -5.17 -10.29 27.62
C ALA A 555 -4.13 -9.64 26.70
N ALA A 556 -4.60 -8.88 25.71
CA ALA A 556 -3.75 -7.98 24.93
C ALA A 556 -2.93 -7.07 25.87
N TYR A 557 -1.74 -6.68 25.44
CA TYR A 557 -0.84 -5.86 26.25
C TYR A 557 -1.48 -4.53 26.69
N GLU A 558 -2.35 -3.97 25.86
CA GLU A 558 -3.13 -2.75 26.11
C GLU A 558 -4.14 -2.88 27.27
N ALA A 559 -4.46 -4.09 27.74
CA ALA A 559 -5.35 -4.34 28.88
C ALA A 559 -4.68 -4.11 30.24
N HIS A 560 -3.37 -3.82 30.26
CA HIS A 560 -2.60 -3.49 31.47
C HIS A 560 -2.48 -4.65 32.48
N GLU A 561 -2.68 -5.89 32.03
CA GLU A 561 -2.51 -7.09 32.87
C GLU A 561 -1.05 -7.58 32.93
N GLU A 562 -0.20 -7.19 31.95
CA GLU A 562 1.22 -7.53 31.90
C GLU A 562 2.09 -6.37 32.42
N ALA A 563 2.38 -6.38 33.72
CA ALA A 563 3.21 -5.37 34.38
C ALA A 563 4.71 -5.72 34.43
N GLY A 564 5.07 -6.95 34.03
CA GLY A 564 6.43 -7.50 34.06
C GLY A 564 7.35 -6.96 32.97
N GLU A 565 8.59 -7.48 32.95
CA GLU A 565 9.48 -7.27 31.81
C GLU A 565 9.20 -8.29 30.72
N VAL A 566 8.77 -7.82 29.56
CA VAL A 566 8.41 -8.66 28.42
C VAL A 566 9.00 -8.11 27.12
N SER A 567 8.82 -8.84 26.02
CA SER A 567 9.24 -8.38 24.70
C SER A 567 8.29 -7.30 24.21
N LEU A 568 8.74 -6.04 24.20
CA LEU A 568 7.96 -4.92 23.68
C LEU A 568 8.04 -4.82 22.16
N MET A 569 9.03 -5.46 21.54
CA MET A 569 9.22 -5.51 20.10
C MET A 569 10.02 -6.77 19.77
N ILE A 570 9.55 -7.54 18.79
CA ILE A 570 10.26 -8.69 18.23
C ILE A 570 10.60 -8.36 16.77
N THR A 571 11.82 -8.66 16.32
CA THR A 571 12.27 -8.28 14.97
C THR A 571 13.31 -9.24 14.38
N LYS A 572 13.28 -9.41 13.05
CA LYS A 572 14.36 -10.07 12.26
C LYS A 572 15.55 -9.13 12.00
N HIS A 573 15.39 -7.81 12.15
CA HIS A 573 16.52 -6.87 12.13
C HIS A 573 17.35 -7.09 13.39
N CYS A 574 18.63 -7.41 13.22
CA CYS A 574 19.51 -7.77 14.33
C CYS A 574 20.70 -6.83 14.36
N LEU A 575 20.81 -6.03 15.41
CA LEU A 575 21.94 -5.10 15.55
C LEU A 575 23.28 -5.83 15.66
N ARG A 576 23.29 -7.03 16.24
CA ARG A 576 24.51 -7.85 16.21
C ARG A 576 24.93 -8.23 14.79
N TYR A 577 23.98 -8.47 13.88
CA TYR A 577 24.30 -8.71 12.47
C TYR A 577 24.78 -7.43 11.77
N ALA A 578 24.10 -6.32 12.02
CA ALA A 578 24.42 -5.02 11.40
C ALA A 578 25.80 -4.47 11.80
N PHE A 579 26.33 -4.85 12.97
CA PHE A 579 27.64 -4.44 13.46
C PHE A 579 28.68 -5.58 13.41
N GLU A 580 28.46 -6.61 12.58
CA GLU A 580 29.40 -7.75 12.39
C GLU A 580 29.71 -8.55 13.65
N LEU A 581 28.82 -8.46 14.64
CA LEU A 581 28.92 -9.18 15.89
C LEU A 581 28.21 -10.54 15.82
N CYS A 582 27.49 -10.93 14.75
CA CYS A 582 26.64 -12.13 14.77
C CYS A 582 27.43 -13.45 14.84
N PRO A 583 27.06 -14.41 15.72
CA PRO A 583 27.74 -15.72 15.77
C PRO A 583 27.60 -16.52 14.48
N LYS A 584 26.49 -16.31 13.73
CA LYS A 584 26.28 -16.97 12.43
C LYS A 584 27.21 -16.41 11.34
N GLN A 585 27.61 -15.14 11.42
CA GLN A 585 28.61 -14.54 10.50
C GLN A 585 30.02 -15.02 10.83
N ALA A 586 30.32 -15.25 12.12
CA ALA A 586 31.62 -15.75 12.58
C ALA A 586 31.84 -17.26 12.31
N LYS A 587 30.80 -18.00 11.90
CA LYS A 587 30.88 -19.44 11.64
C LYS A 587 31.70 -19.70 10.37
N GLY A 588 32.91 -20.25 10.54
CA GLY A 588 33.84 -20.55 9.44
C GLY A 588 35.03 -19.59 9.32
N VAL A 589 35.07 -18.53 10.15
CA VAL A 589 36.24 -17.63 10.24
C VAL A 589 37.23 -18.20 11.24
N GLN A 590 38.41 -18.63 10.77
CA GLN A 590 39.49 -19.14 11.63
C GLN A 590 39.92 -18.05 12.63
N GLY A 591 39.96 -18.37 13.93
CA GLY A 591 40.40 -17.48 15.01
C GLY A 591 39.28 -16.83 15.85
N VAL A 592 38.04 -16.81 15.38
CA VAL A 592 36.89 -16.17 16.07
C VAL A 592 35.78 -17.17 16.44
N MET A 593 35.92 -18.42 15.99
CA MET A 593 34.95 -19.49 16.19
C MET A 593 34.80 -19.83 17.68
N GLY A 594 33.61 -19.63 18.23
CA GLY A 594 33.29 -19.86 19.65
C GLY A 594 33.54 -18.68 20.59
N GLN A 595 34.13 -17.58 20.11
CA GLN A 595 34.36 -16.36 20.91
C GLN A 595 33.19 -15.37 20.84
N VAL A 596 32.41 -15.41 19.75
CA VAL A 596 31.28 -14.52 19.53
C VAL A 596 30.00 -15.15 20.10
N ARG A 597 29.59 -14.70 21.28
CA ARG A 597 28.35 -15.12 21.95
C ARG A 597 27.23 -14.11 21.68
N ALA A 598 25.99 -14.57 21.76
CA ALA A 598 24.82 -13.72 21.56
C ALA A 598 24.43 -12.99 22.84
N ASP A 599 25.41 -12.36 23.49
CA ASP A 599 25.21 -11.71 24.78
C ASP A 599 24.26 -10.50 24.66
N PRO A 600 23.51 -10.17 25.72
CA PRO A 600 22.61 -9.02 25.71
C PRO A 600 23.32 -7.71 25.38
N MET A 601 22.58 -6.80 24.77
CA MET A 601 23.04 -5.43 24.50
C MET A 601 22.03 -4.43 25.08
N THR A 602 22.36 -3.14 25.10
CA THR A 602 21.41 -2.10 25.56
C THR A 602 21.29 -0.96 24.56
N LEU A 603 20.06 -0.47 24.37
CA LEU A 603 19.75 0.77 23.67
C LEU A 603 19.47 1.86 24.70
N VAL A 604 20.13 3.00 24.55
CA VAL A 604 19.97 4.16 25.42
C VAL A 604 19.49 5.37 24.61
N ASN A 605 18.36 5.96 24.99
CA ASN A 605 17.86 7.23 24.46
C ASN A 605 17.44 8.13 25.64
N GLY A 606 18.17 9.21 25.91
CA GLY A 606 17.91 10.02 27.10
C GLY A 606 18.02 9.20 28.39
N ASN A 607 16.92 9.10 29.14
CA ASN A 607 16.83 8.34 30.39
C ASN A 607 16.32 6.90 30.17
N GLU A 608 15.97 6.54 28.93
CA GLU A 608 15.35 5.28 28.58
C GLU A 608 16.42 4.28 28.22
N VAL A 609 16.42 3.15 28.94
CA VAL A 609 17.32 2.02 28.71
C VAL A 609 16.47 0.80 28.36
N LEU A 610 16.72 0.22 27.19
CA LEU A 610 16.05 -0.99 26.72
C LEU A 610 17.08 -2.10 26.54
N THR A 611 16.79 -3.28 27.07
CA THR A 611 17.66 -4.44 26.94
C THR A 611 17.34 -5.17 25.64
N LEU A 612 18.36 -5.56 24.89
CA LEU A 612 18.25 -6.37 23.70
C LEU A 612 18.62 -7.82 24.03
N LYS A 613 17.70 -8.75 23.81
CA LYS A 613 17.94 -10.20 23.87
C LYS A 613 17.95 -10.78 22.45
N PHE A 614 18.77 -11.80 22.22
CA PHE A 614 19.03 -12.34 20.88
C PHE A 614 18.72 -13.83 20.82
N GLU A 615 17.67 -14.20 20.11
CA GLU A 615 17.31 -15.60 19.85
C GLU A 615 17.87 -16.04 18.51
N CYS A 616 19.10 -16.55 18.53
CA CYS A 616 19.84 -16.84 17.31
C CYS A 616 19.22 -17.97 16.47
N ARG A 617 18.47 -18.90 17.06
CA ARG A 617 17.83 -20.02 16.32
C ARG A 617 16.73 -19.50 15.37
N PRO A 618 15.66 -18.85 15.86
CA PRO A 618 14.64 -18.23 14.99
C PRO A 618 15.15 -16.96 14.29
N CYS A 619 16.33 -16.47 14.69
CA CYS A 619 16.97 -15.27 14.15
C CYS A 619 16.24 -13.98 14.51
N GLU A 620 15.91 -13.87 15.80
CA GLU A 620 15.10 -12.78 16.35
C GLU A 620 15.91 -11.95 17.34
N MET A 621 15.63 -10.65 17.35
CA MET A 621 16.07 -9.72 18.38
C MET A 621 14.84 -9.19 19.10
N HIS A 622 14.88 -9.27 20.43
CA HIS A 622 13.81 -8.83 21.31
C HIS A 622 14.25 -7.55 22.01
N VAL A 623 13.43 -6.51 21.90
CA VAL A 623 13.58 -5.29 22.70
C VAL A 623 12.74 -5.45 23.95
N MET A 624 13.41 -5.69 25.07
CA MET A 624 12.80 -5.94 26.36
C MET A 624 12.48 -4.63 27.08
N GLY A 625 11.36 -4.60 27.79
CA GLY A 625 11.01 -3.49 28.66
C GLY A 625 9.77 -3.75 29.50
N LYS A 626 9.39 -2.74 30.28
CA LYS A 626 8.22 -2.74 31.16
C LYS A 626 7.29 -1.59 30.78
N ILE A 627 5.98 -1.77 30.98
CA ILE A 627 5.03 -0.66 30.93
C ILE A 627 5.40 0.40 31.98
N ARG A 628 5.41 1.67 31.57
CA ARG A 628 5.67 2.77 32.51
C ARG A 628 4.54 2.82 33.54
N LYS A 629 4.91 3.07 34.81
CA LYS A 629 3.94 3.20 35.91
C LYS A 629 2.86 4.24 35.65
N SER A 630 3.17 5.32 34.92
CA SER A 630 2.19 6.34 34.54
C SER A 630 1.14 5.82 33.56
N VAL A 631 1.56 4.97 32.61
CA VAL A 631 0.65 4.34 31.63
C VAL A 631 -0.18 3.25 32.32
N LEU A 632 0.45 2.39 33.13
CA LEU A 632 -0.25 1.33 33.87
C LEU A 632 -1.33 1.86 34.82
N LYS A 633 -1.18 3.09 35.32
CA LYS A 633 -2.18 3.76 36.18
C LYS A 633 -3.25 4.53 35.40
N SER A 634 -3.05 4.74 34.10
CA SER A 634 -4.06 5.36 33.25
C SER A 634 -5.10 4.33 32.85
N PRO A 635 -6.37 4.71 32.66
CA PRO A 635 -7.36 3.77 32.14
C PRO A 635 -6.90 3.21 30.77
N PRO A 636 -7.19 1.94 30.46
CA PRO A 636 -6.93 1.39 29.14
C PRO A 636 -7.52 2.27 28.05
N PRO A 637 -6.84 2.43 26.90
CA PRO A 637 -7.33 3.27 25.83
C PRO A 637 -8.63 2.70 25.25
N THR A 638 -9.72 3.45 25.40
CA THR A 638 -10.99 3.29 24.67
C THR A 638 -11.13 4.45 23.68
N GLU A 639 -11.57 4.21 22.44
CA GLU A 639 -11.85 5.31 21.51
C GLU A 639 -12.97 6.24 22.04
N ILE A 640 -12.85 7.51 21.64
CA ILE A 640 -13.77 8.63 21.89
C ILE A 640 -14.99 8.48 20.95
N PRO A 641 -16.20 8.96 21.31
CA PRO A 641 -17.45 8.64 20.59
C PRO A 641 -17.41 8.88 19.08
N LEU A 642 -17.80 7.87 18.31
CA LEU A 642 -18.06 8.00 16.88
C LEU A 642 -19.31 8.86 16.66
N THR A 643 -19.18 9.94 15.89
CA THR A 643 -20.34 10.70 15.44
C THR A 643 -20.83 10.08 14.13
N PHE A 644 -21.88 9.26 14.22
CA PHE A 644 -22.54 8.68 13.05
C PHE A 644 -23.45 9.72 12.39
N HIS A 645 -23.39 9.80 11.07
CA HIS A 645 -24.32 10.64 10.29
C HIS A 645 -25.34 9.74 9.57
N PRO A 646 -26.65 9.98 9.75
CA PRO A 646 -27.67 9.14 9.14
C PRO A 646 -27.82 9.41 7.63
N VAL A 647 -27.73 8.32 6.86
CA VAL A 647 -28.32 8.02 5.53
C VAL A 647 -27.63 8.56 4.25
N ARG A 648 -27.49 7.62 3.28
CA ARG A 648 -27.12 7.77 1.86
C ARG A 648 -27.67 9.05 1.20
N PRO A 649 -26.87 9.78 0.39
CA PRO A 649 -27.45 10.60 -0.66
C PRO A 649 -28.16 9.66 -1.65
N ARG A 650 -29.42 9.96 -1.97
CA ARG A 650 -30.18 9.27 -3.02
C ARG A 650 -29.58 9.51 -4.40
#